data_AF-A0A9Q1IW89-F1
#
_entry.id   AF-A0A9Q1IW89-F1
#
_cell.length_a   1.000
_cell.length_b   1.000
_cell.length_c   1.000
_cell.angle_alpha   90.00
_cell.angle_beta   90.00
_cell.angle_gamma   90.00
#
_symmetry.space_group_name_H-M   'P 1'
#
loop_
_entity.id
_entity.type
_entity.pdbx_description
1 polymer ?
#
loop_
_entity_poly.entity_id
_entity_poly.type
_entity_poly.pdbx_seq_one_letter_code
_entity_poly.pdbx_strand_id
1 'polypeptide(L)'
;MEDSPDIRRARPTPCPTHAILITLFLCAQSKALRHSQCDCHWSPAITKVRDSDRDWKLVLLFVPVDDLCVCSEQTSTVVGAAMQELEVTLQTLHAQESLGRHLVEKQWYSDRDDFTVALQASPLDTDNASILEKRPSFTGLSPLHTSKLALQLWENLLQPIRAQSDLEHLDDSITSIPCPSEERPFLRTARNSPMVSPTEDRATDSYLYDPAGNGVGASPNNLLDVILEYRGLSWSIGGDENLTTVTTLPNVFRNFNPSLNGFSNGIGKENNPKAFLNQAVAGAISDDMPGQARRLVELMKTDQRINFESDWKVITLFIGGNDLCDHCKNTVFYSVENFVHRIRQALDIFHNEVPRALVNLVEPLHIVPLRQLHQERSLKCPTWLVNVLCSCVNPPKEGSKQLQMLGDLNRAYQRGLWELVESGRYDTHSNFTVVLQPFFRDVVIPLLADGRPDRSYFAPDCFHLSQKSQSLMARALWNNMLEPLGNKTYTQDFNSVPSLKCPSKTSPFLRTYENSNYKYQGPVPTPPPITNWGSDLSCVDHAPSNPAPTSVHRLRPADIKVVAALGDSTTAGVAAKAKSILQLDKEYKGVSWSIGGDGALENVTTLPNILKKFNPSLLGFSIGQLPRQKGFNMATPGARAIEIPAQVENLIKAMKNDKKVDFEKDWKVVTLFVGVSDLCEFCVDQNNLSPKNYSQHLTQSLDLLYKEVPRVLVNVLEILQIEGVRRIKENTLGCSLLQGYMCPCILLPEENSPELSEMKRINREYQAETEYLVSTGRYDKREDFTVVIQPFFRNPIIPLTAAGKPDQSYFSVDCFHFSERAHSEMAIALWNNMLEPVGRKQAYNNFTHNRNKIRCPTEDKPFFFTRINSLPSVPTAAPTSQAPPPTTTAAPATTVGVPVCSESMPVWVAPALGVAGLLIGWCVTWFVFSCRERRNRKKPEISITEMKGTEF
;
A
#
# COMPACT_ATOMS: atom_id res chain seq x y z
N MET A 1 -58.56 -46.83 -19.31
CA MET A 1 -57.24 -47.44 -19.13
C MET A 1 -56.29 -46.58 -19.96
N GLU A 2 -55.68 -45.57 -19.34
CA GLU A 2 -54.35 -45.61 -18.66
C GLU A 2 -53.23 -45.93 -19.67
N ASP A 3 -52.06 -45.30 -19.73
CA ASP A 3 -51.35 -44.28 -18.93
C ASP A 3 -50.08 -43.87 -19.72
N SER A 4 -49.58 -42.63 -19.57
CA SER A 4 -48.12 -42.29 -19.47
C SER A 4 -47.89 -40.76 -19.47
N PRO A 5 -47.05 -40.17 -18.58
CA PRO A 5 -46.87 -38.72 -18.42
C PRO A 5 -45.64 -38.13 -19.14
N ASP A 6 -45.80 -36.87 -19.57
CA ASP A 6 -44.89 -36.07 -20.39
C ASP A 6 -43.88 -35.24 -19.54
N ILE A 7 -42.62 -35.23 -19.98
CA ILE A 7 -41.48 -34.53 -19.39
C ILE A 7 -41.54 -33.04 -19.76
N ARG A 8 -41.68 -32.15 -18.76
CA ARG A 8 -41.61 -30.69 -18.93
C ARG A 8 -40.17 -30.20 -19.05
N ARG A 9 -39.89 -29.44 -20.11
CA ARG A 9 -38.72 -28.56 -20.27
C ARG A 9 -38.66 -27.52 -19.14
N ALA A 10 -37.51 -27.44 -18.46
CA ALA A 10 -37.19 -26.37 -17.52
C ALA A 10 -37.06 -25.01 -18.24
N ARG A 11 -37.62 -23.95 -17.65
CA ARG A 11 -37.45 -22.56 -18.08
C ARG A 11 -36.14 -22.00 -17.50
N PRO A 12 -35.50 -21.01 -18.15
CA PRO A 12 -34.39 -20.26 -17.55
C PRO A 12 -34.89 -19.43 -16.35
N THR A 13 -34.09 -19.42 -15.28
CA THR A 13 -34.25 -18.60 -14.06
C THR A 13 -33.97 -17.11 -14.34
N PRO A 14 -34.78 -16.17 -13.81
CA PRO A 14 -34.48 -14.73 -13.90
C PRO A 14 -33.44 -14.28 -12.84
N CYS A 15 -32.60 -13.30 -13.18
CA CYS A 15 -31.64 -12.67 -12.25
C CYS A 15 -32.33 -11.66 -11.30
N PRO A 16 -31.77 -11.40 -10.09
CA PRO A 16 -32.28 -10.36 -9.19
C PRO A 16 -31.98 -8.95 -9.72
N THR A 17 -33.00 -8.09 -9.75
CA THR A 17 -32.90 -6.68 -10.16
C THR A 17 -32.48 -5.82 -8.96
N HIS A 18 -31.37 -5.08 -9.07
CA HIS A 18 -30.93 -4.12 -8.05
C HIS A 18 -31.16 -2.68 -8.54
N ALA A 19 -31.69 -1.81 -7.67
CA ALA A 19 -32.00 -0.42 -7.99
C ALA A 19 -31.16 0.55 -7.14
N ILE A 20 -30.63 1.60 -7.76
CA ILE A 20 -30.02 2.77 -7.09
C ILE A 20 -31.12 3.80 -6.82
N LEU A 21 -31.17 4.35 -5.61
CA LEU A 21 -32.14 5.38 -5.22
C LEU A 21 -31.55 6.80 -5.41
N ILE A 22 -32.26 7.68 -6.13
CA ILE A 22 -31.94 9.10 -6.31
C ILE A 22 -33.13 9.94 -5.80
N THR A 23 -32.93 10.89 -4.89
CA THR A 23 -34.02 11.79 -4.44
C THR A 23 -33.85 13.19 -5.05
N LEU A 24 -34.91 13.74 -5.66
CA LEU A 24 -34.95 15.08 -6.29
C LEU A 24 -35.95 15.99 -5.52
N PHE A 25 -35.55 17.22 -5.18
CA PHE A 25 -36.44 18.22 -4.56
C PHE A 25 -36.65 19.45 -5.45
N LEU A 26 -37.92 19.83 -5.66
CA LEU A 26 -38.35 21.16 -6.14
C LEU A 26 -38.88 21.96 -4.94
N CYS A 27 -38.26 23.09 -4.64
CA CYS A 27 -38.74 24.09 -3.69
C CYS A 27 -39.20 25.35 -4.46
N ALA A 28 -40.01 26.20 -3.85
CA ALA A 28 -40.35 27.53 -4.32
C ALA A 28 -40.44 28.45 -3.09
N GLN A 29 -39.52 29.42 -3.02
CA GLN A 29 -39.39 30.53 -2.06
C GLN A 29 -39.39 30.29 -0.53
N SER A 30 -38.50 31.05 0.12
CA SER A 30 -38.21 31.10 1.55
C SER A 30 -39.43 31.44 2.44
N LYS A 31 -39.81 30.53 3.34
CA LYS A 31 -40.37 30.86 4.67
C LYS A 31 -40.33 29.64 5.60
N ALA A 32 -39.98 29.89 6.87
CA ALA A 32 -39.90 28.88 7.93
C ALA A 32 -41.24 28.16 8.15
N LEU A 33 -41.19 26.84 8.35
CA LEU A 33 -42.30 26.04 8.88
C LEU A 33 -42.48 26.40 10.37
N ARG A 34 -43.28 27.43 10.68
CA ARG A 34 -43.76 27.67 12.05
C ARG A 34 -45.18 27.13 12.18
N HIS A 35 -45.34 26.20 13.12
CA HIS A 35 -46.59 25.76 13.74
C HIS A 35 -47.86 25.94 12.89
N SER A 36 -48.07 25.01 11.96
CA SER A 36 -49.41 24.63 11.53
C SER A 36 -49.38 23.11 11.39
N GLN A 37 -50.33 22.41 12.03
CA GLN A 37 -50.47 20.95 12.02
C GLN A 37 -50.04 20.35 10.67
N CYS A 38 -48.96 19.58 10.67
CA CYS A 38 -48.55 18.81 9.50
C CYS A 38 -49.50 17.60 9.37
N ASP A 39 -50.63 17.79 8.70
CA ASP A 39 -51.43 16.66 8.22
C ASP A 39 -50.72 16.03 7.00
N CYS A 40 -49.81 15.10 7.25
CA CYS A 40 -49.17 14.33 6.21
C CYS A 40 -50.07 13.16 5.78
N HIS A 41 -50.86 13.34 4.71
CA HIS A 41 -51.61 12.25 4.10
C HIS A 41 -50.75 11.51 3.06
N TRP A 42 -50.47 10.23 3.29
CA TRP A 42 -49.87 9.33 2.30
C TRP A 42 -50.95 8.61 1.48
N SER A 43 -50.96 8.80 0.15
CA SER A 43 -51.84 8.09 -0.77
C SER A 43 -51.02 7.24 -1.75
N PRO A 44 -51.27 5.91 -1.89
CA PRO A 44 -50.50 5.03 -2.76
C PRO A 44 -51.02 4.94 -4.21
N ALA A 45 -51.90 5.84 -4.65
CA ALA A 45 -52.42 5.86 -6.01
C ALA A 45 -52.23 7.23 -6.68
N ILE A 46 -51.70 7.25 -7.91
CA ILE A 46 -51.68 8.44 -8.77
C ILE A 46 -53.13 8.70 -9.24
N THR A 47 -53.89 9.45 -8.46
CA THR A 47 -55.11 10.13 -8.92
C THR A 47 -54.90 11.63 -8.84
N LYS A 48 -55.28 12.34 -9.91
CA LYS A 48 -55.15 13.79 -10.09
C LYS A 48 -55.42 14.56 -8.79
N VAL A 49 -54.37 15.14 -8.20
CA VAL A 49 -54.48 16.17 -7.17
C VAL A 49 -54.62 17.52 -7.89
N ARG A 50 -55.63 18.31 -7.50
CA ARG A 50 -55.94 19.64 -8.05
C ARG A 50 -54.80 20.63 -7.77
N ASP A 51 -54.58 21.53 -8.73
CA ASP A 51 -53.65 22.66 -8.63
C ASP A 51 -53.89 23.51 -7.38
N SER A 52 -52.84 23.62 -6.59
CA SER A 52 -52.68 24.50 -5.43
C SER A 52 -51.23 24.99 -5.51
N ASP A 53 -51.03 26.24 -5.91
CA ASP A 53 -49.73 26.85 -6.26
C ASP A 53 -48.83 27.14 -5.03
N ARG A 54 -49.02 26.44 -3.90
CA ARG A 54 -48.28 26.67 -2.64
C ARG A 54 -47.81 25.41 -1.89
N ASP A 55 -47.93 24.23 -2.47
CA ASP A 55 -47.59 22.97 -1.79
C ASP A 55 -46.19 22.42 -2.17
N TRP A 56 -45.46 21.90 -1.17
CA TRP A 56 -44.14 21.28 -1.31
C TRP A 56 -44.26 19.92 -1.99
N LYS A 57 -43.33 19.57 -2.90
CA LYS A 57 -43.35 18.28 -3.62
C LYS A 57 -42.04 17.51 -3.43
N LEU A 58 -42.13 16.34 -2.80
CA LEU A 58 -41.02 15.38 -2.68
C LEU A 58 -41.10 14.38 -3.84
N VAL A 59 -40.02 14.22 -4.60
CA VAL A 59 -39.95 13.27 -5.72
C VAL A 59 -38.81 12.27 -5.49
N LEU A 60 -39.16 10.99 -5.38
CA LEU A 60 -38.24 9.87 -5.26
C LEU A 60 -38.06 9.20 -6.62
N LEU A 61 -36.82 9.14 -7.13
CA LEU A 61 -36.47 8.54 -8.42
C LEU A 61 -35.65 7.26 -8.19
N PHE A 62 -36.01 6.18 -8.86
CA PHE A 62 -35.28 4.90 -8.78
C PHE A 62 -34.61 4.64 -10.12
N VAL A 63 -33.29 4.41 -10.13
CA VAL A 63 -32.52 4.08 -11.33
C VAL A 63 -32.09 2.60 -11.26
N PRO A 64 -32.63 1.73 -12.13
CA PRO A 64 -32.16 0.35 -12.23
C PRO A 64 -30.78 0.30 -12.89
N VAL A 65 -29.90 -0.54 -12.38
CA VAL A 65 -28.58 -0.82 -12.98
C VAL A 65 -28.73 -2.09 -13.83
N ASP A 66 -29.24 -1.94 -15.05
CA ASP A 66 -29.35 -3.05 -15.99
C ASP A 66 -28.13 -3.07 -16.93
N ASP A 67 -27.45 -4.21 -16.93
CA ASP A 67 -26.48 -4.76 -17.90
C ASP A 67 -25.09 -5.03 -17.30
N LEU A 68 -24.92 -6.22 -16.72
CA LEU A 68 -23.67 -7.01 -16.70
C LEU A 68 -24.00 -8.43 -16.16
N CYS A 69 -24.39 -9.35 -17.05
CA CYS A 69 -24.45 -10.78 -16.74
C CYS A 69 -23.39 -11.52 -17.55
N VAL A 70 -22.35 -12.00 -16.88
CA VAL A 70 -21.41 -13.00 -17.41
C VAL A 70 -21.83 -14.35 -16.83
N CYS A 71 -22.22 -15.29 -17.69
CA CYS A 71 -22.49 -16.66 -17.26
C CYS A 71 -21.16 -17.36 -16.93
N SER A 72 -20.92 -17.67 -15.65
CA SER A 72 -19.84 -18.53 -15.19
C SER A 72 -20.33 -19.98 -15.11
N GLU A 73 -19.77 -20.88 -15.92
CA GLU A 73 -19.91 -22.31 -15.66
C GLU A 73 -18.93 -22.78 -14.57
N GLN A 74 -19.51 -23.35 -13.52
CA GLN A 74 -18.93 -24.25 -12.51
C GLN A 74 -17.77 -23.74 -11.64
N THR A 75 -18.13 -23.08 -10.54
CA THR A 75 -17.33 -23.06 -9.29
C THR A 75 -18.23 -23.27 -8.08
N SER A 76 -17.67 -23.91 -7.04
CA SER A 76 -18.32 -24.30 -5.78
C SER A 76 -19.29 -23.23 -5.23
N THR A 77 -20.52 -23.65 -4.95
CA THR A 77 -21.72 -22.82 -4.65
C THR A 77 -21.58 -21.82 -3.49
N VAL A 78 -20.59 -21.97 -2.62
CA VAL A 78 -20.34 -21.03 -1.49
C VAL A 78 -19.38 -19.89 -1.86
N VAL A 79 -18.44 -20.13 -2.78
CA VAL A 79 -17.44 -19.14 -3.22
C VAL A 79 -18.02 -18.23 -4.31
N GLY A 80 -18.86 -18.80 -5.19
CA GLY A 80 -19.56 -18.03 -6.22
C GLY A 80 -20.51 -16.98 -5.64
N ALA A 81 -21.31 -17.34 -4.63
CA ALA A 81 -22.26 -16.42 -4.00
C ALA A 81 -21.57 -15.23 -3.31
N ALA A 82 -20.47 -15.48 -2.58
CA ALA A 82 -19.72 -14.43 -1.89
C ALA A 82 -18.95 -13.50 -2.86
N MET A 83 -18.42 -14.03 -3.97
CA MET A 83 -17.81 -13.21 -5.02
C MET A 83 -18.84 -12.35 -5.74
N GLN A 84 -20.04 -12.89 -5.98
CA GLN A 84 -21.11 -12.18 -6.65
C GLN A 84 -21.69 -11.05 -5.79
N GLU A 85 -21.86 -11.26 -4.46
CA GLU A 85 -22.22 -10.19 -3.53
C GLU A 85 -21.16 -9.09 -3.44
N LEU A 86 -19.88 -9.46 -3.40
CA LEU A 86 -18.77 -8.50 -3.33
C LEU A 86 -18.66 -7.65 -4.61
N GLU A 87 -18.83 -8.27 -5.78
CA GLU A 87 -18.73 -7.60 -7.08
C GLU A 87 -19.92 -6.67 -7.33
N VAL A 88 -21.13 -7.07 -6.93
CA VAL A 88 -22.33 -6.20 -6.93
C VAL A 88 -22.16 -5.02 -5.99
N THR A 89 -21.58 -5.23 -4.80
CA THR A 89 -21.33 -4.16 -3.82
C THR A 89 -20.29 -3.16 -4.33
N LEU A 90 -19.19 -3.64 -4.93
CA LEU A 90 -18.16 -2.81 -5.53
C LEU A 90 -18.68 -1.98 -6.71
N GLN A 91 -19.49 -2.58 -7.58
CA GLN A 91 -20.09 -1.88 -8.71
C GLN A 91 -21.11 -0.84 -8.27
N THR A 92 -21.90 -1.12 -7.23
CA THR A 92 -22.86 -0.18 -6.64
C THR A 92 -22.14 1.03 -6.03
N LEU A 93 -21.03 0.80 -5.32
CA LEU A 93 -20.19 1.87 -4.77
C LEU A 93 -19.55 2.72 -5.88
N HIS A 94 -19.03 2.08 -6.94
CA HIS A 94 -18.40 2.78 -8.06
C HIS A 94 -19.41 3.62 -8.85
N ALA A 95 -20.64 3.13 -9.02
CA ALA A 95 -21.73 3.86 -9.67
C ALA A 95 -22.22 5.04 -8.82
N GLN A 96 -22.33 4.87 -7.50
CA GLN A 96 -22.65 5.96 -6.57
C GLN A 96 -21.58 7.06 -6.57
N GLU A 97 -20.29 6.68 -6.57
CA GLU A 97 -19.18 7.63 -6.60
C GLU A 97 -19.10 8.37 -7.94
N SER A 98 -19.28 7.65 -9.05
CA SER A 98 -19.31 8.24 -10.41
C SER A 98 -20.49 9.20 -10.58
N LEU A 99 -21.70 8.82 -10.13
CA LEU A 99 -22.88 9.66 -10.18
C LEU A 99 -22.76 10.88 -9.25
N GLY A 100 -22.25 10.70 -8.03
CA GLY A 100 -21.96 11.80 -7.11
C GLY A 100 -20.98 12.80 -7.71
N ARG A 101 -19.90 12.32 -8.32
CA ARG A 101 -18.91 13.14 -9.02
C ARG A 101 -19.53 13.88 -10.22
N HIS A 102 -20.35 13.21 -11.02
CA HIS A 102 -21.01 13.82 -12.19
C HIS A 102 -22.03 14.90 -11.80
N LEU A 103 -22.79 14.67 -10.72
CA LEU A 103 -23.73 15.65 -10.17
C LEU A 103 -22.99 16.90 -9.68
N VAL A 104 -21.85 16.74 -8.97
CA VAL A 104 -21.01 17.86 -8.48
C VAL A 104 -20.33 18.62 -9.62
N GLU A 105 -19.73 17.91 -10.58
CA GLU A 105 -18.96 18.49 -11.69
C GLU A 105 -19.84 19.32 -12.65
N LYS A 106 -21.11 18.93 -12.83
CA LYS A 106 -22.05 19.62 -13.73
C LYS A 106 -22.87 20.73 -13.06
N GLN A 107 -22.78 20.89 -11.74
CA GLN A 107 -23.50 21.90 -10.93
C GLN A 107 -25.03 21.94 -11.12
N TRP A 108 -25.66 20.89 -11.67
CA TRP A 108 -27.07 20.87 -12.11
C TRP A 108 -28.13 21.21 -11.03
N TYR A 109 -27.75 21.35 -9.77
CA TYR A 109 -28.64 21.57 -8.64
C TYR A 109 -28.34 22.81 -7.79
N SER A 110 -27.36 23.65 -8.16
CA SER A 110 -26.91 24.76 -7.28
C SER A 110 -27.28 26.16 -7.78
N ASP A 111 -27.89 26.30 -8.95
CA ASP A 111 -28.08 27.59 -9.62
C ASP A 111 -29.36 28.32 -9.16
N ARG A 112 -30.26 27.63 -8.47
CA ARG A 112 -31.53 28.18 -7.98
C ARG A 112 -31.69 27.93 -6.49
N ASP A 113 -32.18 28.94 -5.76
CA ASP A 113 -32.42 28.86 -4.29
C ASP A 113 -33.60 27.95 -3.93
N ASP A 114 -34.34 27.52 -4.93
CA ASP A 114 -35.57 26.79 -4.84
C ASP A 114 -35.42 25.35 -5.37
N PHE A 115 -34.20 24.83 -5.51
CA PHE A 115 -34.01 23.46 -6.02
C PHE A 115 -32.79 22.81 -5.36
N THR A 116 -32.89 21.54 -4.99
CA THR A 116 -31.76 20.82 -4.41
C THR A 116 -31.86 19.32 -4.66
N VAL A 117 -30.71 18.66 -4.72
CA VAL A 117 -30.61 17.20 -4.93
C VAL A 117 -29.72 16.63 -3.83
N ALA A 118 -30.21 15.58 -3.17
CA ALA A 118 -29.47 14.91 -2.11
C ALA A 118 -29.39 13.41 -2.42
N LEU A 119 -28.17 12.90 -2.60
CA LEU A 119 -27.92 11.48 -2.75
C LEU A 119 -28.00 10.81 -1.37
N GLN A 120 -28.86 9.83 -1.22
CA GLN A 120 -29.04 9.08 0.02
C GLN A 120 -28.21 7.79 -0.03
N ALA A 121 -27.44 7.51 1.02
CA ALA A 121 -26.80 6.20 1.18
C ALA A 121 -27.89 5.15 1.45
N SER A 122 -27.95 4.09 0.64
CA SER A 122 -28.94 3.03 0.85
C SER A 122 -28.41 1.96 1.81
N PRO A 123 -29.18 1.56 2.84
CA PRO A 123 -29.13 0.23 3.40
C PRO A 123 -30.13 -0.66 2.67
N LEU A 124 -29.77 -1.91 2.37
CA LEU A 124 -30.75 -2.95 2.04
C LEU A 124 -30.51 -4.13 2.96
N ASP A 125 -31.51 -4.37 3.79
CA ASP A 125 -31.69 -5.53 4.65
C ASP A 125 -31.64 -6.81 3.77
N THR A 126 -30.61 -7.63 3.93
CA THR A 126 -30.30 -8.77 3.03
C THR A 126 -31.15 -10.02 3.27
N ASP A 127 -32.09 -10.01 4.21
CA ASP A 127 -32.72 -11.25 4.69
C ASP A 127 -34.03 -11.69 3.99
N ASN A 128 -34.52 -11.03 2.93
CA ASN A 128 -35.81 -11.42 2.31
C ASN A 128 -35.80 -11.59 0.78
N ALA A 129 -34.85 -12.37 0.25
CA ALA A 129 -34.79 -12.79 -1.15
C ALA A 129 -35.90 -13.77 -1.61
N SER A 130 -37.06 -13.84 -0.94
CA SER A 130 -38.14 -14.80 -1.25
C SER A 130 -39.36 -14.22 -1.98
N ILE A 131 -39.38 -12.91 -2.31
CA ILE A 131 -40.57 -12.25 -2.89
C ILE A 131 -40.49 -12.05 -4.42
N LEU A 132 -39.32 -12.20 -5.05
CA LEU A 132 -39.15 -11.94 -6.51
C LEU A 132 -39.42 -13.13 -7.43
N GLU A 133 -39.68 -14.33 -6.92
CA GLU A 133 -39.89 -15.53 -7.77
C GLU A 133 -41.33 -15.75 -8.27
N LYS A 134 -42.31 -14.94 -7.87
CA LYS A 134 -43.67 -15.06 -8.41
C LYS A 134 -44.11 -13.73 -8.98
N ARG A 135 -44.56 -13.74 -10.24
CA ARG A 135 -45.42 -12.67 -10.78
C ARG A 135 -46.71 -12.67 -9.94
N PRO A 136 -47.05 -11.57 -9.27
CA PRO A 136 -48.43 -11.13 -9.30
C PRO A 136 -48.55 -9.74 -9.92
N SER A 137 -49.71 -9.54 -10.51
CA SER A 137 -50.30 -8.27 -10.88
C SER A 137 -50.03 -7.14 -9.86
N PHE A 138 -49.98 -5.91 -10.40
CA PHE A 138 -49.85 -4.62 -9.75
C PHE A 138 -50.95 -4.33 -8.69
N THR A 139 -51.06 -5.11 -7.62
CA THR A 139 -52.01 -4.90 -6.50
C THR A 139 -51.57 -5.50 -5.16
N GLY A 140 -50.26 -5.65 -4.89
CA GLY A 140 -49.81 -6.36 -3.68
C GLY A 140 -48.43 -5.99 -3.14
N LEU A 141 -48.18 -4.71 -2.84
CA LEU A 141 -47.19 -4.33 -1.82
C LEU A 141 -47.92 -4.21 -0.48
N SER A 142 -47.44 -4.85 0.59
CA SER A 142 -48.02 -4.60 1.92
C SER A 142 -47.74 -3.14 2.30
N PRO A 143 -48.75 -2.36 2.76
CA PRO A 143 -48.58 -0.95 3.11
C PRO A 143 -47.44 -0.68 4.11
N LEU A 144 -47.11 -1.67 4.94
CA LEU A 144 -46.13 -1.55 6.02
C LEU A 144 -44.67 -1.40 5.53
N HIS A 145 -44.29 -1.98 4.39
CA HIS A 145 -42.90 -1.98 3.91
C HIS A 145 -42.52 -0.70 3.17
N THR A 146 -43.42 -0.18 2.34
CA THR A 146 -43.24 1.13 1.70
C THR A 146 -43.20 2.25 2.75
N SER A 147 -43.99 2.12 3.82
CA SER A 147 -43.97 3.06 4.95
C SER A 147 -42.66 3.05 5.73
N LYS A 148 -42.02 1.89 5.97
CA LYS A 148 -40.72 1.83 6.67
C LYS A 148 -39.58 2.48 5.88
N LEU A 149 -39.49 2.20 4.58
CA LEU A 149 -38.49 2.83 3.72
C LEU A 149 -38.72 4.34 3.61
N ALA A 150 -39.98 4.78 3.50
CA ALA A 150 -40.33 6.20 3.48
C ALA A 150 -39.99 6.91 4.80
N LEU A 151 -40.23 6.26 5.95
CA LEU A 151 -39.87 6.79 7.27
C LEU A 151 -38.35 6.90 7.46
N GLN A 152 -37.59 5.89 7.02
CA GLN A 152 -36.13 5.91 7.10
C GLN A 152 -35.51 6.99 6.20
N LEU A 153 -36.04 7.17 4.99
CA LEU A 153 -35.64 8.26 4.10
C LEU A 153 -36.01 9.62 4.68
N TRP A 154 -37.16 9.72 5.35
CA TRP A 154 -37.58 10.93 6.03
C TRP A 154 -36.68 11.28 7.22
N GLU A 155 -36.29 10.31 8.05
CA GLU A 155 -35.36 10.51 9.17
C GLU A 155 -33.97 10.97 8.71
N ASN A 156 -33.46 10.43 7.60
CA ASN A 156 -32.17 10.84 7.02
C ASN A 156 -32.16 12.31 6.56
N LEU A 157 -33.34 12.90 6.32
CA LEU A 157 -33.50 14.30 5.94
C LEU A 157 -33.62 15.24 7.15
N LEU A 158 -33.79 14.73 8.38
CA LEU A 158 -33.91 15.53 9.59
C LEU A 158 -32.55 15.92 10.19
N GLN A 159 -32.43 17.15 10.68
CA GLN A 159 -31.24 17.59 11.45
C GLN A 159 -31.18 16.86 12.80
N PRO A 160 -30.01 16.39 13.28
CA PRO A 160 -29.92 15.62 14.52
C PRO A 160 -30.13 16.51 15.75
N ILE A 161 -30.88 16.02 16.75
CA ILE A 161 -31.27 16.76 17.97
C ILE A 161 -30.20 16.62 19.06
N ARG A 162 -29.85 17.72 19.75
CA ARG A 162 -28.93 17.74 20.90
C ARG A 162 -29.72 17.65 22.21
N ALA A 163 -30.02 16.44 22.67
CA ALA A 163 -30.26 16.03 24.05
C ALA A 163 -31.14 14.77 24.03
N GLN A 164 -30.68 13.70 24.67
CA GLN A 164 -31.49 12.51 24.91
C GLN A 164 -31.52 12.29 26.42
N SER A 165 -32.38 13.05 27.07
CA SER A 165 -32.90 12.74 28.40
C SER A 165 -34.41 12.93 28.32
N ASP A 166 -35.13 11.88 28.68
CA ASP A 166 -36.59 11.77 28.83
C ASP A 166 -37.39 11.44 27.55
N LEU A 167 -37.40 10.15 27.19
CA LEU A 167 -38.48 9.48 26.45
C LEU A 167 -38.53 8.00 26.89
N GLU A 168 -38.78 7.76 28.18
CA GLU A 168 -39.38 6.50 28.62
C GLU A 168 -40.90 6.67 28.64
N HIS A 169 -41.62 5.69 28.09
CA HIS A 169 -43.08 5.58 27.90
C HIS A 169 -43.68 6.24 26.65
N LEU A 170 -43.70 5.51 25.54
CA LEU A 170 -44.88 5.50 24.66
C LEU A 170 -45.15 4.09 24.13
N ASP A 171 -46.42 3.73 24.18
CA ASP A 171 -47.03 2.43 23.88
C ASP A 171 -46.97 2.08 22.37
N ASP A 172 -46.97 0.78 22.08
CA ASP A 172 -46.54 0.17 20.81
C ASP A 172 -47.60 0.25 19.67
N SER A 173 -48.38 1.33 19.56
CA SER A 173 -49.49 1.39 18.59
C SER A 173 -49.77 2.72 17.89
N ILE A 174 -48.86 3.69 17.87
CA ILE A 174 -48.98 4.89 17.00
C ILE A 174 -47.62 5.25 16.41
N THR A 175 -47.43 5.06 15.10
CA THR A 175 -46.28 5.58 14.34
C THR A 175 -46.33 7.11 14.30
N SER A 176 -45.65 7.79 15.24
CA SER A 176 -45.44 9.23 15.17
C SER A 176 -44.32 9.54 14.17
N ILE A 177 -44.64 10.24 13.08
CA ILE A 177 -43.65 10.68 12.09
C ILE A 177 -42.87 11.87 12.69
N PRO A 178 -41.54 11.81 12.84
CA PRO A 178 -40.76 12.90 13.43
C PRO A 178 -40.76 14.14 12.53
N CYS A 179 -40.94 15.34 13.09
CA CYS A 179 -40.96 16.60 12.33
C CYS A 179 -39.75 17.50 12.72
N PRO A 180 -39.32 18.43 11.84
CA PRO A 180 -38.31 19.43 12.20
C PRO A 180 -38.70 20.20 13.48
N SER A 181 -37.76 20.39 14.40
CA SER A 181 -38.00 21.08 15.67
C SER A 181 -37.92 22.60 15.52
N GLU A 182 -38.46 23.35 16.50
CA GLU A 182 -38.38 24.82 16.50
C GLU A 182 -36.93 25.32 16.57
N GLU A 183 -36.03 24.56 17.19
CA GLU A 183 -34.59 24.84 17.24
C GLU A 183 -33.86 24.56 15.92
N ARG A 184 -34.37 23.65 15.09
CA ARG A 184 -33.83 23.33 13.75
C ARG A 184 -34.95 23.11 12.74
N PRO A 185 -35.56 24.18 12.21
CA PRO A 185 -36.77 24.12 11.39
C PRO A 185 -36.52 23.72 9.93
N PHE A 186 -35.31 23.29 9.56
CA PHE A 186 -34.90 23.01 8.18
C PHE A 186 -34.48 21.55 7.98
N LEU A 187 -34.84 20.96 6.84
CA LEU A 187 -34.32 19.65 6.40
C LEU A 187 -32.84 19.77 5.97
N ARG A 188 -32.09 18.66 6.03
CA ARG A 188 -30.70 18.58 5.55
C ARG A 188 -30.64 18.77 4.04
N THR A 189 -29.88 19.76 3.58
CA THR A 189 -29.58 20.00 2.16
C THR A 189 -28.09 20.30 1.98
N ALA A 190 -27.57 20.16 0.75
CA ALA A 190 -26.17 20.50 0.45
C ALA A 190 -25.82 21.99 0.69
N ARG A 191 -26.80 22.90 0.81
CA ARG A 191 -26.55 24.33 1.11
C ARG A 191 -26.51 24.65 2.60
N ASN A 192 -27.46 24.10 3.38
CA ASN A 192 -27.55 24.38 4.83
C ASN A 192 -26.78 23.36 5.69
N SER A 193 -26.32 22.29 5.06
CA SER A 193 -25.47 21.23 5.61
C SER A 193 -24.36 20.94 4.60
N PRO A 194 -23.47 21.91 4.32
CA PRO A 194 -22.51 21.80 3.23
C PRO A 194 -21.66 20.54 3.37
N MET A 195 -21.79 19.65 2.38
CA MET A 195 -20.70 18.73 2.05
C MET A 195 -19.56 19.61 1.54
N VAL A 196 -18.47 19.64 2.29
CA VAL A 196 -17.23 20.31 1.89
C VAL A 196 -16.85 19.84 0.49
N SER A 197 -16.62 20.79 -0.42
CA SER A 197 -16.22 20.52 -1.80
C SER A 197 -14.96 19.63 -1.84
N PRO A 198 -14.82 18.73 -2.83
CA PRO A 198 -13.62 17.90 -2.97
C PRO A 198 -12.48 18.72 -3.57
N THR A 199 -11.91 19.63 -2.79
CA THR A 199 -10.49 19.98 -2.93
C THR A 199 -9.72 18.89 -2.22
N GLU A 200 -9.15 17.95 -2.98
CA GLU A 200 -7.97 17.13 -2.64
C GLU A 200 -7.78 16.59 -1.21
N ASP A 201 -8.82 16.47 -0.39
CA ASP A 201 -8.75 15.74 0.87
C ASP A 201 -8.85 14.25 0.56
N ARG A 202 -7.76 13.56 0.86
CA ARG A 202 -7.60 12.11 0.82
C ARG A 202 -8.89 11.44 1.31
N ALA A 203 -9.54 10.69 0.43
CA ALA A 203 -10.72 9.93 0.78
C ALA A 203 -10.39 8.97 1.95
N THR A 204 -11.26 8.98 2.97
CA THR A 204 -11.27 8.20 4.22
C THR A 204 -10.25 8.58 5.30
N ASP A 205 -10.46 9.76 5.92
CA ASP A 205 -9.88 10.15 7.23
C ASP A 205 -10.39 9.25 8.36
N SER A 206 -9.74 8.12 8.51
CA SER A 206 -9.48 7.45 9.78
C SER A 206 -8.06 6.88 9.62
N TYR A 207 -7.30 6.62 10.68
CA TYR A 207 -6.37 5.48 10.87
C TYR A 207 -5.36 5.73 11.99
N LEU A 208 -5.19 4.61 12.73
CA LEU A 208 -4.45 4.21 13.93
C LEU A 208 -3.82 5.25 14.87
N TYR A 209 -4.21 5.13 16.16
CA TYR A 209 -3.58 5.69 17.38
C TYR A 209 -2.81 6.98 17.19
N ASP A 210 -3.48 7.99 16.69
CA ASP A 210 -2.96 9.32 16.76
C ASP A 210 -3.35 9.95 18.13
N PRO A 211 -2.49 10.75 18.78
CA PRO A 211 -2.87 11.52 19.96
C PRO A 211 -4.08 12.46 19.77
N ALA A 212 -4.70 12.51 18.58
CA ALA A 212 -6.01 13.12 18.33
C ALA A 212 -7.17 12.46 19.10
N GLY A 213 -7.04 11.20 19.53
CA GLY A 213 -8.07 10.55 20.35
C GLY A 213 -9.29 10.08 19.55
N ASN A 214 -9.09 9.62 18.32
CA ASN A 214 -10.16 9.06 17.47
C ASN A 214 -10.90 7.92 18.15
N GLY A 215 -12.23 8.04 18.23
CA GLY A 215 -13.12 7.00 18.77
C GLY A 215 -12.92 6.66 20.24
N VAL A 216 -12.13 7.44 21.00
CA VAL A 216 -11.81 7.11 22.41
C VAL A 216 -13.06 7.07 23.28
N GLY A 217 -13.97 8.02 23.09
CA GLY A 217 -15.26 8.09 23.79
C GLY A 217 -16.44 7.51 23.00
N ALA A 218 -16.17 6.70 21.97
CA ALA A 218 -17.21 6.13 21.12
C ALA A 218 -18.10 5.15 21.91
N SER A 219 -19.41 5.22 21.68
CA SER A 219 -20.34 4.27 22.30
C SER A 219 -20.13 2.85 21.77
N PRO A 220 -20.30 1.79 22.59
CA PRO A 220 -20.18 0.42 22.11
C PRO A 220 -21.07 0.17 20.87
N ASN A 221 -20.46 -0.32 19.79
CA ASN A 221 -21.10 -0.57 18.48
C ASN A 221 -21.48 0.66 17.64
N ASN A 222 -21.19 1.89 18.07
CA ASN A 222 -21.38 3.07 17.23
C ASN A 222 -20.13 3.34 16.37
N LEU A 223 -20.10 2.77 15.17
CA LEU A 223 -18.98 2.95 14.25
C LEU A 223 -18.80 4.40 13.78
N LEU A 224 -19.89 5.19 13.75
CA LEU A 224 -19.82 6.59 13.34
C LEU A 224 -19.07 7.46 14.36
N ASP A 225 -19.07 7.10 15.64
CA ASP A 225 -18.32 7.84 16.67
C ASP A 225 -16.79 7.68 16.51
N VAL A 226 -16.33 6.69 15.73
CA VAL A 226 -14.89 6.46 15.51
C VAL A 226 -14.23 7.61 14.74
N ILE A 227 -14.99 8.33 13.91
CA ILE A 227 -14.47 9.48 13.15
C ILE A 227 -14.35 10.74 14.02
N LEU A 228 -14.88 10.72 15.25
CA LEU A 228 -14.78 11.84 16.18
C LEU A 228 -13.46 11.79 16.94
N GLU A 229 -12.82 12.95 17.03
CA GLU A 229 -11.54 13.13 17.71
C GLU A 229 -11.76 13.65 19.14
N TYR A 230 -11.76 12.74 20.11
CA TYR A 230 -11.98 13.05 21.53
C TYR A 230 -10.69 13.58 22.18
N ARG A 231 -10.29 14.77 21.75
CA ARG A 231 -9.06 15.46 22.17
C ARG A 231 -8.91 15.54 23.69
N GLY A 232 -9.99 15.75 24.43
CA GLY A 232 -9.97 15.83 25.88
C GLY A 232 -9.72 14.50 26.61
N LEU A 233 -9.91 13.37 25.93
CA LEU A 233 -9.67 12.02 26.45
C LEU A 233 -8.35 11.40 25.98
N SER A 234 -7.57 12.12 25.17
CA SER A 234 -6.28 11.65 24.67
C SER A 234 -5.29 11.39 25.81
N TRP A 235 -4.73 10.18 25.86
CA TRP A 235 -3.85 9.72 26.94
C TRP A 235 -2.65 10.63 27.24
N SER A 236 -2.08 11.29 26.23
CA SER A 236 -0.84 12.06 26.36
C SER A 236 -1.05 13.55 26.62
N ILE A 237 -2.21 14.13 26.27
CA ILE A 237 -2.44 15.58 26.32
C ILE A 237 -3.89 16.02 26.60
N GLY A 238 -4.84 15.09 26.71
CA GLY A 238 -6.22 15.39 27.09
C GLY A 238 -6.37 15.84 28.55
N GLY A 239 -7.25 16.78 28.84
CA GLY A 239 -7.45 17.34 30.18
C GLY A 239 -8.91 17.41 30.62
N ASP A 240 -9.82 16.68 29.96
CA ASP A 240 -11.21 16.57 30.41
C ASP A 240 -11.27 16.02 31.84
N GLU A 241 -12.23 16.53 32.60
CA GLU A 241 -12.50 16.16 33.99
C GLU A 241 -11.25 16.25 34.90
N ASN A 242 -10.94 15.20 35.66
CA ASN A 242 -9.78 15.11 36.54
C ASN A 242 -9.31 13.65 36.71
N LEU A 243 -8.21 13.43 37.44
CA LEU A 243 -7.58 12.12 37.57
C LEU A 243 -8.50 11.02 38.13
N THR A 244 -9.51 11.38 38.94
CA THR A 244 -10.43 10.40 39.54
C THR A 244 -11.36 9.75 38.53
N THR A 245 -11.66 10.43 37.42
CA THR A 245 -12.61 9.98 36.40
C THR A 245 -11.94 9.71 35.05
N VAL A 246 -10.96 10.53 34.66
CA VAL A 246 -10.25 10.45 33.38
C VAL A 246 -8.75 10.44 33.64
N THR A 247 -8.09 9.31 33.37
CA THR A 247 -6.63 9.18 33.54
C THR A 247 -5.91 9.55 32.25
N THR A 248 -5.34 10.74 32.21
CA THR A 248 -4.45 11.24 31.14
C THR A 248 -3.19 11.83 31.76
N LEU A 249 -2.13 12.00 30.98
CA LEU A 249 -0.88 12.57 31.47
C LEU A 249 -1.07 13.98 32.09
N PRO A 250 -1.81 14.93 31.48
CA PRO A 250 -2.11 16.21 32.12
C PRO A 250 -2.88 16.07 33.44
N ASN A 251 -3.84 15.15 33.51
CA ASN A 251 -4.62 14.94 34.74
C ASN A 251 -3.74 14.41 35.88
N VAL A 252 -2.71 13.62 35.59
CA VAL A 252 -1.69 13.26 36.57
C VAL A 252 -0.86 14.48 36.97
N PHE A 253 -0.33 15.26 36.01
CA PHE A 253 0.47 16.45 36.29
C PHE A 253 -0.27 17.51 37.10
N ARG A 254 -1.58 17.72 36.88
CA ARG A 254 -2.39 18.71 37.61
C ARG A 254 -2.48 18.46 39.12
N ASN A 255 -2.20 17.24 39.58
CA ASN A 255 -2.08 16.95 41.02
C ASN A 255 -0.82 17.58 41.64
N PHE A 256 0.21 17.81 40.84
CA PHE A 256 1.47 18.43 41.27
C PHE A 256 1.53 19.91 40.91
N ASN A 257 0.92 20.30 39.78
CA ASN A 257 0.84 21.67 39.30
C ASN A 257 -0.61 22.00 38.87
N PRO A 258 -1.45 22.54 39.77
CA PRO A 258 -2.82 22.93 39.44
C PRO A 258 -2.92 24.01 38.35
N SER A 259 -1.84 24.76 38.11
CA SER A 259 -1.75 25.80 37.07
C SER A 259 -1.22 25.28 35.73
N LEU A 260 -1.12 23.96 35.54
CA LEU A 260 -0.73 23.36 34.26
C LEU A 260 -1.59 23.93 33.12
N ASN A 261 -0.96 24.27 32.01
CA ASN A 261 -1.59 24.78 30.81
C ASN A 261 -1.12 23.98 29.59
N GLY A 262 -1.84 24.03 28.46
CA GLY A 262 -1.43 23.39 27.20
C GLY A 262 -2.27 22.16 26.79
N PHE A 263 -3.07 21.61 27.70
CA PHE A 263 -3.85 20.40 27.45
C PHE A 263 -5.11 20.66 26.60
N SER A 264 -5.55 19.63 25.89
CA SER A 264 -6.76 19.67 25.05
C SER A 264 -8.02 19.28 25.81
N ASN A 265 -9.19 19.76 25.39
CA ASN A 265 -10.49 19.43 25.99
C ASN A 265 -11.53 19.08 24.91
N GLY A 266 -12.56 18.33 25.28
CA GLY A 266 -13.70 18.01 24.41
C GLY A 266 -13.34 17.31 23.09
N ILE A 267 -14.11 17.61 22.04
CA ILE A 267 -14.05 16.95 20.73
C ILE A 267 -13.73 17.99 19.65
N GLY A 268 -12.84 17.67 18.71
CA GLY A 268 -12.55 18.51 17.54
C GLY A 268 -11.22 18.18 16.85
N LYS A 269 -11.03 18.74 15.64
CA LYS A 269 -9.78 18.67 14.87
C LYS A 269 -8.66 19.52 15.48
N GLU A 270 -7.44 19.41 14.96
CA GLU A 270 -6.21 20.07 15.44
C GLU A 270 -6.27 21.60 15.42
N ASN A 271 -7.10 22.17 14.55
CA ASN A 271 -7.34 23.61 14.44
C ASN A 271 -8.45 24.11 15.38
N ASN A 272 -9.14 23.20 16.09
CA ASN A 272 -10.19 23.58 17.03
C ASN A 272 -9.57 24.29 18.25
N PRO A 273 -10.16 25.39 18.74
CA PRO A 273 -9.66 26.08 19.94
C PRO A 273 -9.51 25.17 21.16
N LYS A 274 -10.34 24.12 21.28
CA LYS A 274 -10.26 23.14 22.36
C LYS A 274 -9.14 22.12 22.20
N ALA A 275 -8.59 21.93 21.00
CA ALA A 275 -7.38 21.13 20.80
C ALA A 275 -6.14 21.81 21.41
N PHE A 276 -6.16 23.14 21.49
CA PHE A 276 -5.08 23.96 22.03
C PHE A 276 -3.69 23.57 21.48
N LEU A 277 -2.80 22.95 22.26
CA LEU A 277 -1.46 22.52 21.80
C LEU A 277 -1.42 21.07 21.28
N ASN A 278 -2.55 20.35 21.28
CA ASN A 278 -2.64 19.03 20.66
C ASN A 278 -2.69 19.17 19.12
N GLN A 279 -1.52 19.05 18.49
CA GLN A 279 -1.34 19.17 17.03
C GLN A 279 -1.33 17.82 16.29
N ALA A 280 -1.72 16.74 16.97
CA ALA A 280 -1.86 15.43 16.36
C ALA A 280 -2.98 15.45 15.31
N VAL A 281 -2.86 14.69 14.21
CA VAL A 281 -3.86 14.66 13.13
C VAL A 281 -4.21 13.20 12.82
N ALA A 282 -5.51 12.90 12.76
CA ALA A 282 -5.99 11.58 12.38
C ALA A 282 -5.40 11.16 11.02
N GLY A 283 -4.89 9.93 10.92
CA GLY A 283 -4.25 9.44 9.69
C GLY A 283 -2.85 10.00 9.42
N ALA A 284 -2.27 10.82 10.31
CA ALA A 284 -0.93 11.34 10.14
C ALA A 284 0.13 10.24 10.07
N ILE A 285 1.15 10.49 9.25
CA ILE A 285 2.33 9.64 9.07
C ILE A 285 3.60 10.41 9.48
N SER A 286 4.75 9.74 9.50
CA SER A 286 6.03 10.38 9.84
C SER A 286 6.34 11.64 9.03
N ASP A 287 5.87 11.73 7.78
CA ASP A 287 6.12 12.86 6.88
C ASP A 287 5.48 14.18 7.36
N ASP A 288 4.39 14.07 8.12
CA ASP A 288 3.66 15.22 8.66
C ASP A 288 4.33 15.82 9.91
N MET A 289 5.23 15.07 10.55
CA MET A 289 5.82 15.43 11.85
C MET A 289 6.59 16.75 11.84
N PRO A 290 7.42 17.09 10.83
CA PRO A 290 8.06 18.39 10.77
C PRO A 290 7.06 19.54 10.67
N GLY A 291 5.93 19.33 9.99
CA GLY A 291 4.84 20.31 9.89
C GLY A 291 4.16 20.55 11.24
N GLN A 292 3.75 19.47 11.91
CA GLN A 292 3.15 19.53 13.24
C GLN A 292 4.10 20.16 14.27
N ALA A 293 5.41 19.85 14.21
CA ALA A 293 6.41 20.45 15.09
C ALA A 293 6.51 21.96 14.92
N ARG A 294 6.61 22.47 13.68
CA ARG A 294 6.63 23.92 13.42
C ARG A 294 5.37 24.60 13.92
N ARG A 295 4.20 23.99 13.65
CA ARG A 295 2.92 24.55 14.08
C ARG A 295 2.81 24.63 15.60
N LEU A 296 3.23 23.58 16.32
CA LEU A 296 3.27 23.57 17.78
C LEU A 296 4.19 24.68 18.33
N VAL A 297 5.38 24.85 17.75
CA VAL A 297 6.31 25.92 18.15
C VAL A 297 5.69 27.30 17.92
N GLU A 298 5.06 27.53 16.78
CA GLU A 298 4.36 28.78 16.46
C GLU A 298 3.25 29.08 17.48
N LEU A 299 2.42 28.09 17.80
CA LEU A 299 1.35 28.25 18.79
C LEU A 299 1.90 28.60 20.17
N MET A 300 2.98 27.93 20.62
CA MET A 300 3.60 28.22 21.91
C MET A 300 4.27 29.60 21.96
N LYS A 301 4.78 30.11 20.83
CA LYS A 301 5.38 31.46 20.73
C LYS A 301 4.34 32.58 20.71
N THR A 302 3.15 32.30 20.18
CA THR A 302 2.12 33.34 19.93
C THR A 302 1.05 33.42 21.01
N ASP A 303 0.83 32.35 21.78
CA ASP A 303 -0.17 32.35 22.85
C ASP A 303 0.33 33.09 24.10
N GLN A 304 -0.38 34.17 24.48
CA GLN A 304 -0.01 35.01 25.62
C GLN A 304 -0.07 34.31 26.98
N ARG A 305 -0.72 33.15 27.07
CA ARG A 305 -0.79 32.36 28.31
C ARG A 305 0.46 31.51 28.53
N ILE A 306 1.38 31.47 27.56
CA ILE A 306 2.61 30.67 27.59
C ILE A 306 3.78 31.63 27.61
N ASN A 307 4.61 31.56 28.65
CA ASN A 307 5.90 32.21 28.62
C ASN A 307 6.90 31.28 27.92
N PHE A 308 6.99 31.44 26.59
CA PHE A 308 7.77 30.55 25.73
C PHE A 308 9.22 30.34 26.20
N GLU A 309 9.88 31.37 26.75
CA GLU A 309 11.28 31.29 27.17
C GLU A 309 11.47 30.65 28.55
N SER A 310 10.54 30.87 29.47
CA SER A 310 10.75 30.51 30.89
C SER A 310 9.92 29.33 31.39
N ASP A 311 8.81 28.99 30.75
CA ASP A 311 7.99 27.85 31.16
C ASP A 311 8.65 26.52 30.78
N TRP A 312 8.63 25.53 31.67
CA TRP A 312 9.01 24.16 31.33
C TRP A 312 7.90 23.47 30.53
N LYS A 313 8.29 22.77 29.46
CA LYS A 313 7.38 22.11 28.53
C LYS A 313 7.62 20.61 28.53
N VAL A 314 6.55 19.83 28.55
CA VAL A 314 6.59 18.39 28.26
C VAL A 314 5.89 18.18 26.94
N ILE A 315 6.63 17.69 25.94
CA ILE A 315 6.11 17.43 24.59
C ILE A 315 6.10 15.93 24.37
N THR A 316 4.98 15.34 23.95
CA THR A 316 4.92 13.91 23.65
C THR A 316 4.79 13.70 22.15
N LEU A 317 5.76 12.99 21.55
CA LEU A 317 5.80 12.63 20.14
C LEU A 317 5.50 11.14 20.02
N PHE A 318 4.40 10.80 19.34
CA PHE A 318 4.00 9.41 19.06
C PHE A 318 3.41 9.33 17.64
N ILE A 319 3.98 8.47 16.81
CA ILE A 319 3.66 8.33 15.38
C ILE A 319 4.16 6.97 14.88
N GLY A 320 3.75 6.55 13.67
CA GLY A 320 4.26 5.36 13.00
C GLY A 320 3.22 4.25 12.79
N GLY A 321 2.05 4.35 13.42
CA GLY A 321 0.94 3.43 13.19
C GLY A 321 0.49 3.43 11.72
N ASN A 322 0.25 4.62 11.18
CA ASN A 322 -0.18 4.79 9.79
C ASN A 322 0.94 4.49 8.79
N ASP A 323 2.19 4.79 9.12
CA ASP A 323 3.35 4.36 8.32
C ASP A 323 3.39 2.84 8.14
N LEU A 324 3.06 2.08 9.19
CA LEU A 324 2.97 0.61 9.13
C LEU A 324 1.71 0.14 8.39
N CYS A 325 0.58 0.84 8.53
CA CYS A 325 -0.64 0.54 7.81
C CYS A 325 -0.50 0.67 6.30
N ASP A 326 0.41 1.54 5.84
CA ASP A 326 0.61 1.85 4.43
C ASP A 326 1.95 1.36 3.86
N HIS A 327 2.80 0.72 4.67
CA HIS A 327 4.17 0.37 4.25
C HIS A 327 4.25 -0.42 2.93
N CYS A 328 3.29 -1.30 2.69
CA CYS A 328 3.21 -2.13 1.48
C CYS A 328 2.73 -1.35 0.25
N LYS A 329 2.12 -0.17 0.40
CA LYS A 329 1.72 0.72 -0.70
C LYS A 329 2.94 1.42 -1.30
N ASN A 330 3.92 1.78 -0.47
CA ASN A 330 5.18 2.39 -0.89
C ASN A 330 6.32 2.09 0.09
N THR A 331 7.01 0.97 -0.12
CA THR A 331 8.07 0.48 0.78
C THR A 331 9.27 1.40 0.91
N VAL A 332 9.48 2.30 -0.06
CA VAL A 332 10.57 3.29 -0.01
C VAL A 332 10.14 4.49 0.83
N PHE A 333 8.94 5.03 0.60
CA PHE A 333 8.43 6.16 1.34
C PHE A 333 8.28 5.84 2.84
N TYR A 334 7.88 4.61 3.15
CA TYR A 334 7.77 4.06 4.51
C TYR A 334 9.00 3.21 4.88
N SER A 335 10.19 3.54 4.39
CA SER A 335 11.42 2.87 4.83
C SER A 335 11.82 3.35 6.22
N VAL A 336 12.64 2.54 6.91
CA VAL A 336 13.17 2.86 8.25
C VAL A 336 13.96 4.17 8.21
N GLU A 337 14.77 4.37 7.18
CA GLU A 337 15.61 5.55 7.02
C GLU A 337 14.75 6.82 6.86
N ASN A 338 13.70 6.77 6.03
CA ASN A 338 12.81 7.92 5.85
C ASN A 338 11.99 8.20 7.10
N PHE A 339 11.44 7.14 7.74
CA PHE A 339 10.73 7.25 9.00
C PHE A 339 11.60 7.97 10.06
N VAL A 340 12.79 7.43 10.36
CA VAL A 340 13.72 8.00 11.34
C VAL A 340 14.17 9.41 10.94
N HIS A 341 14.42 9.65 9.65
CA HIS A 341 14.82 10.96 9.15
C HIS A 341 13.77 12.05 9.46
N ARG A 342 12.49 11.76 9.22
CA ARG A 342 11.40 12.71 9.46
C ARG A 342 11.17 12.98 10.94
N ILE A 343 11.27 11.95 11.78
CA ILE A 343 11.21 12.14 13.24
C ILE A 343 12.39 12.98 13.71
N ARG A 344 13.59 12.72 13.21
CA ARG A 344 14.78 13.53 13.48
C ARG A 344 14.56 14.99 13.08
N GLN A 345 13.97 15.28 11.92
CA GLN A 345 13.67 16.66 11.52
C GLN A 345 12.74 17.38 12.51
N ALA A 346 11.69 16.71 13.00
CA ALA A 346 10.79 17.25 14.01
C ALA A 346 11.50 17.53 15.35
N LEU A 347 12.33 16.57 15.81
CA LEU A 347 13.13 16.73 17.03
C LEU A 347 14.20 17.82 16.90
N ASP A 348 14.81 17.97 15.72
CA ASP A 348 15.77 19.04 15.44
C ASP A 348 15.11 20.42 15.51
N ILE A 349 13.86 20.57 15.04
CA ILE A 349 13.07 21.80 15.22
C ILE A 349 12.89 22.09 16.71
N PHE A 350 12.46 21.11 17.51
CA PHE A 350 12.28 21.32 18.95
C PHE A 350 13.58 21.66 19.65
N HIS A 351 14.67 20.93 19.36
CA HIS A 351 15.97 21.17 19.97
C HIS A 351 16.52 22.57 19.63
N ASN A 352 16.31 23.05 18.40
CA ASN A 352 16.80 24.35 17.96
C ASN A 352 15.93 25.52 18.45
N GLU A 353 14.62 25.32 18.61
CA GLU A 353 13.68 26.43 18.83
C GLU A 353 13.02 26.46 20.21
N VAL A 354 12.92 25.33 20.92
CA VAL A 354 12.11 25.24 22.15
C VAL A 354 13.00 25.18 23.38
N PRO A 355 13.07 26.26 24.18
CA PRO A 355 13.80 26.23 25.44
C PRO A 355 12.99 25.52 26.52
N ARG A 356 13.70 24.94 27.50
CA ARG A 356 13.14 24.32 28.72
C ARG A 356 12.13 23.23 28.38
N ALA A 357 12.56 22.20 27.65
CA ALA A 357 11.67 21.13 27.23
C ALA A 357 12.20 19.73 27.55
N LEU A 358 11.28 18.85 27.98
CA LEU A 358 11.47 17.41 27.98
C LEU A 358 10.56 16.84 26.89
N VAL A 359 11.16 16.22 25.88
CA VAL A 359 10.41 15.56 24.80
C VAL A 359 10.33 14.07 25.09
N ASN A 360 9.13 13.56 25.33
CA ASN A 360 8.84 12.14 25.35
C ASN A 360 8.73 11.63 23.90
N LEU A 361 9.74 10.88 23.44
CA LEU A 361 9.66 10.16 22.16
C LEU A 361 9.13 8.75 22.45
N VAL A 362 7.89 8.47 22.07
CA VAL A 362 7.24 7.18 22.33
C VAL A 362 7.47 6.25 21.14
N GLU A 363 7.95 5.03 21.40
CA GLU A 363 8.18 4.06 20.33
C GLU A 363 6.87 3.66 19.62
N PRO A 364 6.89 3.42 18.29
CA PRO A 364 5.77 2.86 17.57
C PRO A 364 5.32 1.54 18.20
N LEU A 365 4.00 1.38 18.31
CA LEU A 365 3.40 0.21 18.91
C LEU A 365 3.70 -1.06 18.13
N HIS A 366 4.05 -2.14 18.84
CA HIS A 366 4.14 -3.47 18.25
C HIS A 366 2.75 -3.94 17.79
N ILE A 367 2.50 -3.79 16.49
CA ILE A 367 1.16 -3.84 15.91
C ILE A 367 0.68 -5.26 15.58
N VAL A 368 1.62 -6.21 15.41
CA VAL A 368 1.31 -7.59 14.99
C VAL A 368 0.32 -8.30 15.93
N PRO A 369 0.43 -8.21 17.27
CA PRO A 369 -0.53 -8.85 18.19
C PRO A 369 -1.98 -8.37 18.02
N LEU A 370 -2.21 -7.14 17.54
CA LEU A 370 -3.57 -6.59 17.38
C LEU A 370 -4.39 -7.32 16.32
N ARG A 371 -3.75 -8.03 15.39
CA ARG A 371 -4.43 -8.83 14.35
C ARG A 371 -5.36 -9.90 14.93
N GLN A 372 -5.10 -10.36 16.17
CA GLN A 372 -5.92 -11.39 16.81
C GLN A 372 -7.39 -10.98 16.96
N LEU A 373 -7.68 -9.67 17.12
CA LEU A 373 -9.07 -9.15 17.17
C LEU A 373 -9.84 -9.42 15.89
N HIS A 374 -9.16 -9.30 14.74
CA HIS A 374 -9.77 -9.46 13.42
C HIS A 374 -9.75 -10.91 12.92
N GLN A 375 -8.99 -11.79 13.59
CA GLN A 375 -8.99 -13.22 13.36
C GLN A 375 -10.12 -13.92 14.13
N GLU A 376 -10.55 -13.37 15.27
CA GLU A 376 -11.64 -13.92 16.07
C GLU A 376 -13.02 -13.48 15.55
N ARG A 377 -13.67 -14.35 14.77
CA ARG A 377 -14.95 -14.07 14.11
C ARG A 377 -16.08 -13.75 15.09
N SER A 378 -16.06 -14.32 16.30
CA SER A 378 -17.13 -14.10 17.28
C SER A 378 -17.20 -12.67 17.81
N LEU A 379 -16.13 -11.87 17.68
CA LEU A 379 -16.09 -10.48 18.13
C LEU A 379 -16.84 -9.52 17.19
N LYS A 380 -17.21 -9.97 15.99
CA LYS A 380 -17.90 -9.17 14.95
C LYS A 380 -17.20 -7.84 14.65
N CYS A 381 -15.87 -7.85 14.68
CA CYS A 381 -15.09 -6.68 14.31
C CYS A 381 -15.31 -6.33 12.83
N PRO A 382 -15.38 -5.04 12.46
CA PRO A 382 -15.53 -4.62 11.07
C PRO A 382 -14.20 -4.79 10.31
N THR A 383 -13.78 -6.04 10.13
CA THR A 383 -12.51 -6.41 9.50
C THR A 383 -12.41 -5.90 8.06
N TRP A 384 -13.54 -5.81 7.35
CA TRP A 384 -13.59 -5.22 6.01
C TRP A 384 -13.11 -3.76 6.02
N LEU A 385 -13.55 -2.99 7.03
CA LEU A 385 -13.18 -1.60 7.20
C LEU A 385 -11.68 -1.57 7.45
N VAL A 386 -11.20 -2.25 8.50
CA VAL A 386 -9.78 -2.26 8.88
C VAL A 386 -8.85 -2.74 7.76
N ASN A 387 -9.32 -3.59 6.85
CA ASN A 387 -8.54 -4.00 5.67
C ASN A 387 -8.39 -2.89 4.63
N VAL A 388 -9.38 -2.01 4.48
CA VAL A 388 -9.25 -0.78 3.66
C VAL A 388 -8.30 0.17 4.37
N LEU A 389 -8.49 0.27 5.69
CA LEU A 389 -7.85 1.27 6.54
C LEU A 389 -6.35 1.02 6.70
N CYS A 390 -6.02 -0.22 7.02
CA CYS A 390 -4.69 -0.66 7.39
C CYS A 390 -4.34 -1.91 6.58
N SER A 391 -4.34 -1.73 5.26
CA SER A 391 -4.25 -2.80 4.27
C SER A 391 -2.95 -3.59 4.32
N CYS A 392 -1.91 -3.04 4.94
CA CYS A 392 -0.62 -3.71 5.06
C CYS A 392 -0.44 -4.49 6.37
N VAL A 393 -1.37 -4.39 7.33
CA VAL A 393 -1.24 -5.03 8.65
C VAL A 393 -2.18 -6.21 8.83
N ASN A 394 -3.46 -6.04 8.54
CA ASN A 394 -4.45 -7.08 8.83
C ASN A 394 -4.55 -8.18 7.75
N PRO A 395 -4.56 -7.86 6.43
CA PRO A 395 -4.66 -8.86 5.37
C PRO A 395 -3.58 -9.95 5.28
N PRO A 396 -2.29 -9.71 5.63
CA PRO A 396 -1.27 -10.75 5.60
C PRO A 396 -1.68 -12.02 6.34
N LYS A 397 -1.44 -13.20 5.75
CA LYS A 397 -1.76 -14.50 6.38
C LYS A 397 -0.76 -14.86 7.47
N GLU A 398 -1.19 -15.67 8.43
CA GLU A 398 -0.31 -16.20 9.46
C GLU A 398 0.85 -17.02 8.85
N GLY A 399 2.07 -16.82 9.36
CA GLY A 399 3.29 -17.43 8.81
C GLY A 399 3.72 -16.93 7.41
N SER A 400 3.06 -15.91 6.85
CA SER A 400 3.43 -15.35 5.54
C SER A 400 4.69 -14.48 5.61
N LYS A 401 5.41 -14.38 4.48
CA LYS A 401 6.57 -13.47 4.34
C LYS A 401 6.16 -12.01 4.56
N GLN A 402 4.97 -11.63 4.13
CA GLN A 402 4.42 -10.28 4.32
C GLN A 402 4.24 -9.94 5.80
N LEU A 403 3.75 -10.89 6.60
CA LEU A 403 3.61 -10.71 8.04
C LEU A 403 4.98 -10.64 8.73
N GLN A 404 5.95 -11.47 8.32
CA GLN A 404 7.32 -11.39 8.82
C GLN A 404 7.95 -10.02 8.50
N MET A 405 7.80 -9.54 7.26
CA MET A 405 8.30 -8.22 6.83
C MET A 405 7.69 -7.07 7.63
N LEU A 406 6.39 -7.13 7.93
CA LEU A 406 5.73 -6.15 8.80
C LEU A 406 6.34 -6.16 10.21
N GLY A 407 6.55 -7.34 10.78
CA GLY A 407 7.19 -7.50 12.08
C GLY A 407 8.61 -6.92 12.09
N ASP A 408 9.42 -7.31 11.11
CA ASP A 408 10.79 -6.82 10.95
C ASP A 408 10.85 -5.30 10.78
N LEU A 409 9.95 -4.72 9.98
CA LEU A 409 9.85 -3.27 9.76
C LEU A 409 9.48 -2.53 11.05
N ASN A 410 8.48 -3.02 11.78
CA ASN A 410 8.07 -2.42 13.05
C ASN A 410 9.22 -2.43 14.07
N ARG A 411 9.95 -3.55 14.19
CA ARG A 411 11.16 -3.64 15.02
C ARG A 411 12.26 -2.69 14.54
N ALA A 412 12.43 -2.53 13.25
CA ALA A 412 13.42 -1.63 12.69
C ALA A 412 13.08 -0.15 12.94
N TYR A 413 11.81 0.25 12.91
CA TYR A 413 11.38 1.59 13.34
C TYR A 413 11.72 1.85 14.81
N GLN A 414 11.37 0.92 15.71
CA GLN A 414 11.69 1.01 17.13
C GLN A 414 13.21 1.15 17.35
N ARG A 415 14.01 0.30 16.70
CA ARG A 415 15.47 0.35 16.75
C ARG A 415 16.04 1.67 16.22
N GLY A 416 15.54 2.16 15.09
CA GLY A 416 16.03 3.40 14.48
C GLY A 416 15.78 4.63 15.35
N LEU A 417 14.65 4.69 16.08
CA LEU A 417 14.41 5.73 17.07
C LEU A 417 15.33 5.59 18.30
N TRP A 418 15.58 4.36 18.74
CA TRP A 418 16.56 4.11 19.81
C TRP A 418 17.96 4.59 19.42
N GLU A 419 18.46 4.22 18.23
CA GLU A 419 19.76 4.65 17.71
C GLU A 419 19.84 6.18 17.57
N LEU A 420 18.74 6.83 17.14
CA LEU A 420 18.67 8.28 17.03
C LEU A 420 18.89 8.97 18.38
N VAL A 421 18.23 8.52 19.44
CA VAL A 421 18.37 9.09 20.79
C VAL A 421 19.71 8.69 21.42
N GLU A 422 20.13 7.44 21.26
CA GLU A 422 21.38 6.90 21.83
C GLU A 422 22.64 7.59 21.25
N SER A 423 22.52 8.27 20.10
CA SER A 423 23.57 9.14 19.57
C SER A 423 23.96 10.29 20.50
N GLY A 424 23.13 10.62 21.50
CA GLY A 424 23.34 11.72 22.45
C GLY A 424 23.16 13.12 21.84
N ARG A 425 22.69 13.21 20.59
CA ARG A 425 22.62 14.45 19.82
C ARG A 425 21.74 15.56 20.40
N TYR A 426 20.80 15.21 21.28
CA TYR A 426 19.81 16.14 21.82
C TYR A 426 20.15 16.63 23.24
N ASP A 427 21.22 16.12 23.83
CA ASP A 427 21.65 16.43 25.18
C ASP A 427 22.87 17.35 25.17
N THR A 428 22.82 18.38 24.31
CA THR A 428 23.92 19.34 24.13
C THR A 428 23.85 20.51 25.12
N HIS A 429 22.70 20.71 25.77
CA HIS A 429 22.47 21.73 26.80
C HIS A 429 21.46 21.25 27.84
N SER A 430 21.52 21.78 29.07
CA SER A 430 20.77 21.27 30.22
C SER A 430 19.28 21.65 30.28
N ASN A 431 18.83 22.55 29.41
CA ASN A 431 17.44 23.00 29.33
C ASN A 431 16.62 22.26 28.25
N PHE A 432 17.16 21.22 27.62
CA PHE A 432 16.43 20.40 26.64
C PHE A 432 16.90 18.95 26.70
N THR A 433 16.00 18.00 26.53
CA THR A 433 16.35 16.59 26.36
C THR A 433 15.25 15.84 25.63
N VAL A 434 15.62 14.80 24.89
CA VAL A 434 14.70 13.83 24.28
C VAL A 434 14.86 12.51 25.01
N VAL A 435 13.77 12.02 25.61
CA VAL A 435 13.76 10.75 26.34
C VAL A 435 12.88 9.75 25.60
N LEU A 436 13.47 8.63 25.20
CA LEU A 436 12.76 7.51 24.59
C LEU A 436 11.90 6.79 25.64
N GLN A 437 10.63 6.54 25.32
CA GLN A 437 9.66 5.85 26.18
C GLN A 437 9.23 4.52 25.50
N PRO A 438 9.91 3.39 25.79
CA PRO A 438 9.77 2.15 25.02
C PRO A 438 8.63 1.25 25.49
N PHE A 439 7.70 1.70 26.33
CA PHE A 439 6.67 0.81 26.92
C PHE A 439 5.76 0.13 25.89
N PHE A 440 5.76 0.58 24.62
CA PHE A 440 5.06 -0.07 23.51
C PHE A 440 5.92 -1.01 22.65
N ARG A 441 7.19 -1.21 23.03
CA ARG A 441 8.09 -2.10 22.31
C ARG A 441 7.49 -3.48 22.21
N ASP A 442 6.95 -4.00 23.30
CA ASP A 442 6.14 -5.21 23.32
C ASP A 442 4.73 -4.90 23.80
N VAL A 443 3.73 -5.54 23.20
CA VAL A 443 2.32 -5.37 23.55
C VAL A 443 1.69 -6.72 23.80
N VAL A 444 1.03 -6.85 24.94
CA VAL A 444 0.18 -8.00 25.28
C VAL A 444 -1.27 -7.54 25.19
N ILE A 445 -2.01 -8.18 24.29
CA ILE A 445 -3.43 -7.87 24.12
C ILE A 445 -4.25 -8.40 25.30
N PRO A 446 -5.31 -7.70 25.71
CA PRO A 446 -6.14 -8.14 26.81
C PRO A 446 -7.02 -9.32 26.39
N LEU A 447 -7.11 -10.34 27.24
CA LEU A 447 -7.90 -11.55 26.99
C LEU A 447 -9.00 -11.70 28.04
N LEU A 448 -10.17 -12.18 27.61
CA LEU A 448 -11.24 -12.64 28.48
C LEU A 448 -10.86 -13.97 29.15
N ALA A 449 -11.62 -14.38 30.16
CA ALA A 449 -11.39 -15.65 30.88
C ALA A 449 -11.47 -16.89 29.97
N ASP A 450 -12.15 -16.79 28.82
CA ASP A 450 -12.26 -17.84 27.82
C ASP A 450 -11.13 -17.82 26.77
N GLY A 451 -10.16 -16.90 26.92
CA GLY A 451 -8.99 -16.77 26.04
C GLY A 451 -9.21 -15.89 24.80
N ARG A 452 -10.42 -15.36 24.56
CA ARG A 452 -10.68 -14.46 23.42
C ARG A 452 -10.21 -13.03 23.72
N PRO A 453 -9.83 -12.24 22.70
CA PRO A 453 -9.49 -10.83 22.90
C PRO A 453 -10.66 -10.03 23.53
N ASP A 454 -10.35 -9.24 24.57
CA ASP A 454 -11.34 -8.37 25.23
C ASP A 454 -11.55 -7.10 24.40
N ARG A 455 -12.64 -7.09 23.64
CA ARG A 455 -13.05 -5.97 22.78
C ARG A 455 -13.30 -4.67 23.55
N SER A 456 -13.52 -4.69 24.88
CA SER A 456 -13.77 -3.46 25.67
C SER A 456 -12.58 -2.49 25.73
N TYR A 457 -11.38 -2.97 25.38
CA TYR A 457 -10.17 -2.16 25.27
C TYR A 457 -10.04 -1.42 23.93
N PHE A 458 -10.96 -1.66 22.99
CA PHE A 458 -10.95 -1.08 21.65
C PHE A 458 -12.25 -0.31 21.39
N ALA A 459 -12.16 0.66 20.50
CA ALA A 459 -13.30 1.37 19.95
C ALA A 459 -14.16 0.42 19.09
N PRO A 460 -15.35 0.83 18.63
CA PRO A 460 -16.26 -0.03 17.88
C PRO A 460 -15.68 -0.68 16.61
N ASP A 461 -14.63 -0.08 16.03
CA ASP A 461 -13.90 -0.60 14.87
C ASP A 461 -12.91 -1.75 15.18
N CYS A 462 -12.73 -2.09 16.46
CA CYS A 462 -11.71 -3.03 16.95
C CYS A 462 -10.27 -2.66 16.60
N PHE A 463 -10.03 -1.39 16.30
CA PHE A 463 -8.73 -0.92 15.84
C PHE A 463 -8.27 0.26 16.68
N HIS A 464 -9.07 1.33 16.82
CA HIS A 464 -8.78 2.42 17.74
C HIS A 464 -8.92 1.96 19.22
N LEU A 465 -8.22 2.60 20.15
CA LEU A 465 -8.15 2.19 21.56
C LEU A 465 -9.22 2.95 22.31
N SER A 466 -9.98 2.23 23.12
CA SER A 466 -11.02 2.84 23.94
C SER A 466 -10.41 3.70 25.05
N GLN A 467 -11.25 4.48 25.73
CA GLN A 467 -10.86 5.23 26.94
C GLN A 467 -10.18 4.35 28.01
N LYS A 468 -10.57 3.06 28.10
CA LYS A 468 -9.96 2.08 29.02
C LYS A 468 -8.48 1.89 28.72
N SER A 469 -8.15 1.63 27.45
CA SER A 469 -6.77 1.48 26.99
C SER A 469 -5.98 2.77 27.10
N GLN A 470 -6.56 3.90 26.70
CA GLN A 470 -5.96 5.22 26.81
C GLN A 470 -5.54 5.54 28.26
N SER A 471 -6.39 5.17 29.23
CA SER A 471 -6.07 5.30 30.66
C SER A 471 -4.85 4.47 31.06
N LEU A 472 -4.69 3.26 30.52
CA LEU A 472 -3.52 2.42 30.78
C LEU A 472 -2.26 2.97 30.11
N MET A 473 -2.37 3.53 28.91
CA MET A 473 -1.25 4.16 28.20
C MET A 473 -0.73 5.39 28.96
N ALA A 474 -1.64 6.23 29.49
CA ALA A 474 -1.27 7.38 30.31
C ALA A 474 -0.50 6.96 31.58
N ARG A 475 -0.94 5.88 32.24
CA ARG A 475 -0.27 5.29 33.40
C ARG A 475 1.10 4.73 33.05
N ALA A 476 1.19 4.03 31.92
CA ALA A 476 2.44 3.45 31.43
C ALA A 476 3.47 4.54 31.14
N LEU A 477 3.10 5.58 30.39
CA LEU A 477 3.99 6.71 30.11
C LEU A 477 4.42 7.43 31.38
N TRP A 478 3.48 7.75 32.29
CA TRP A 478 3.83 8.38 33.56
C TRP A 478 4.86 7.56 34.35
N ASN A 479 4.62 6.26 34.49
CA ASN A 479 5.54 5.37 35.19
C ASN A 479 6.89 5.27 34.46
N ASN A 480 6.89 5.21 33.13
CA ASN A 480 8.10 5.15 32.32
C ASN A 480 8.95 6.42 32.44
N MET A 481 8.32 7.60 32.55
CA MET A 481 8.99 8.87 32.80
C MET A 481 9.70 8.93 34.17
N LEU A 482 9.29 8.10 35.13
CA LEU A 482 9.92 7.99 36.46
C LEU A 482 10.99 6.89 36.55
N GLU A 483 11.11 6.07 35.50
CA GLU A 483 12.08 4.96 35.44
C GLU A 483 13.41 5.40 34.84
N PRO A 484 14.54 5.03 35.47
CA PRO A 484 15.86 5.45 35.03
C PRO A 484 16.19 4.90 33.64
N LEU A 485 16.92 5.69 32.84
CA LEU A 485 17.39 5.24 31.53
C LEU A 485 18.25 3.98 31.67
N GLY A 486 18.14 3.07 30.69
CA GLY A 486 18.72 1.72 30.74
C GLY A 486 17.88 0.69 31.51
N ASN A 487 16.90 1.11 32.29
CA ASN A 487 16.00 0.20 33.03
C ASN A 487 14.53 0.67 32.96
N LYS A 488 14.11 1.09 31.76
CA LYS A 488 12.73 1.46 31.47
C LYS A 488 11.92 0.23 31.10
N THR A 489 10.67 0.18 31.57
CA THR A 489 9.69 -0.83 31.15
C THR A 489 9.46 -0.71 29.65
N TYR A 490 9.50 -1.84 28.94
CA TYR A 490 9.34 -1.87 27.47
C TYR A 490 8.10 -2.66 27.02
N THR A 491 7.35 -3.25 27.95
CA THR A 491 6.16 -4.04 27.65
C THR A 491 4.92 -3.35 28.20
N GLN A 492 3.91 -3.20 27.35
CA GLN A 492 2.56 -2.78 27.73
C GLN A 492 1.66 -4.01 27.80
N ASP A 493 1.31 -4.42 29.02
CA ASP A 493 0.32 -5.46 29.25
C ASP A 493 -1.04 -4.85 29.63
N PHE A 494 -1.98 -4.90 28.69
CA PHE A 494 -3.33 -4.38 28.87
C PHE A 494 -4.19 -5.24 29.83
N ASN A 495 -3.78 -6.45 30.20
CA ASN A 495 -4.44 -7.24 31.25
C ASN A 495 -4.10 -6.71 32.65
N SER A 496 -2.97 -6.03 32.79
CA SER A 496 -2.50 -5.47 34.04
C SER A 496 -2.88 -3.99 34.15
N VAL A 497 -3.39 -3.59 35.32
CA VAL A 497 -3.66 -2.18 35.61
C VAL A 497 -2.52 -1.66 36.48
N PRO A 498 -1.47 -1.04 35.91
CA PRO A 498 -0.37 -0.53 36.71
C PRO A 498 -0.88 0.60 37.63
N SER A 499 -0.44 0.54 38.89
CA SER A 499 -0.61 1.66 39.81
C SER A 499 0.25 2.84 39.35
N LEU A 500 -0.28 4.06 39.44
CA LEU A 500 0.51 5.26 39.22
C LEU A 500 1.59 5.38 40.30
N LYS A 501 2.85 5.42 39.89
CA LYS A 501 3.98 5.63 40.80
C LYS A 501 4.01 7.10 41.23
N CYS A 502 4.30 7.35 42.50
CA CYS A 502 4.56 8.71 42.99
C CYS A 502 6.08 8.94 43.08
N PRO A 503 6.60 10.11 42.67
CA PRO A 503 7.99 10.48 42.94
C PRO A 503 8.29 10.44 44.45
N SER A 504 9.44 9.91 44.83
CA SER A 504 9.86 9.86 46.25
C SER A 504 10.71 11.07 46.61
N LYS A 505 10.91 11.33 47.90
CA LYS A 505 11.84 12.39 48.36
C LYS A 505 13.28 12.15 47.89
N THR A 506 13.67 10.90 47.69
CA THR A 506 15.02 10.51 47.24
C THR A 506 15.14 10.45 45.71
N SER A 507 14.02 10.47 44.99
CA SER A 507 13.97 10.47 43.52
C SER A 507 12.78 11.31 43.02
N PRO A 508 12.81 12.65 43.22
CA PRO A 508 11.67 13.52 42.90
C PRO A 508 11.63 13.94 41.41
N PHE A 509 12.50 13.40 40.57
CA PHE A 509 12.72 13.88 39.20
C PHE A 509 12.07 12.99 38.14
N LEU A 510 11.61 13.62 37.05
CA LEU A 510 11.45 12.93 35.78
C LEU A 510 12.84 12.49 35.28
N ARG A 511 12.95 11.27 34.76
CA ARG A 511 14.24 10.64 34.46
C ARG A 511 14.78 11.08 33.11
N THR A 512 16.00 11.60 33.14
CA THR A 512 16.82 12.01 31.99
C THR A 512 18.13 11.23 32.01
N TYR A 513 18.95 11.35 30.97
CA TYR A 513 20.26 10.66 30.93
C TYR A 513 21.15 11.06 32.12
N GLU A 514 21.21 12.37 32.42
CA GLU A 514 22.05 12.93 33.46
C GLU A 514 21.65 12.42 34.85
N ASN A 515 20.37 12.53 35.22
CA ASN A 515 19.90 12.11 36.54
C ASN A 515 19.65 10.59 36.68
N SER A 516 19.86 9.83 35.61
CA SER A 516 19.89 8.37 35.62
C SER A 516 21.31 7.81 35.75
N ASN A 517 22.34 8.68 35.76
CA ASN A 517 23.75 8.27 35.63
C ASN A 517 23.96 7.37 34.40
N TYR A 518 23.23 7.66 33.32
CA TYR A 518 23.28 6.90 32.08
C TYR A 518 24.36 7.48 31.17
N LYS A 519 25.23 6.62 30.65
CA LYS A 519 26.23 7.01 29.66
C LYS A 519 25.79 6.44 28.32
N TYR A 520 25.52 7.33 27.37
CA TYR A 520 25.28 6.92 25.99
C TYR A 520 26.39 6.01 25.51
N GLN A 521 26.02 4.90 24.87
CA GLN A 521 26.96 4.15 24.06
C GLN A 521 27.41 5.11 22.97
N GLY A 522 28.60 5.70 23.15
CA GLY A 522 29.10 6.78 22.30
C GLY A 522 28.96 6.44 20.81
N PRO A 523 28.93 7.44 19.92
CA PRO A 523 28.67 7.22 18.50
C PRO A 523 29.55 6.08 18.00
N VAL A 524 28.93 5.12 17.29
CA VAL A 524 29.67 4.04 16.61
C VAL A 524 30.87 4.70 15.92
N PRO A 525 32.12 4.26 16.19
CA PRO A 525 33.31 4.92 15.67
C PRO A 525 33.12 5.20 14.20
N THR A 526 33.36 6.46 13.79
CA THR A 526 33.29 6.81 12.37
C THR A 526 34.17 5.81 11.63
N PRO A 527 33.60 4.99 10.72
CA PRO A 527 34.39 4.01 10.02
C PRO A 527 35.61 4.71 9.41
N PRO A 528 36.79 4.09 9.42
CA PRO A 528 37.95 4.67 8.77
C PRO A 528 37.60 5.08 7.33
N PRO A 529 38.23 6.13 6.78
CA PRO A 529 37.92 6.61 5.45
C PRO A 529 37.89 5.46 4.45
N ILE A 530 36.80 5.34 3.70
CA ILE A 530 36.65 4.27 2.72
C ILE A 530 37.69 4.49 1.62
N THR A 531 38.71 3.63 1.58
CA THR A 531 39.81 3.75 0.60
C THR A 531 39.51 3.07 -0.73
N ASN A 532 38.52 2.17 -0.76
CA ASN A 532 38.10 1.41 -1.94
C ASN A 532 36.67 0.87 -1.76
N TRP A 533 36.07 0.36 -2.83
CA TRP A 533 34.70 -0.17 -2.85
C TRP A 533 34.66 -1.70 -2.89
N GLY A 534 35.63 -2.34 -2.23
CA GLY A 534 35.71 -3.78 -2.10
C GLY A 534 34.86 -4.35 -0.97
N SER A 535 34.84 -5.67 -0.86
CA SER A 535 34.08 -6.41 0.13
C SER A 535 34.87 -7.60 0.67
N ASP A 536 34.44 -8.09 1.83
CA ASP A 536 35.03 -9.22 2.50
C ASP A 536 34.09 -10.43 2.36
N LEU A 537 34.66 -11.60 2.06
CA LEU A 537 33.92 -12.85 1.84
C LEU A 537 34.42 -13.91 2.81
N SER A 538 33.56 -14.35 3.72
CA SER A 538 33.89 -15.28 4.80
C SER A 538 33.39 -16.71 4.58
N CYS A 539 33.10 -17.09 3.34
CA CYS A 539 32.57 -18.43 3.04
C CYS A 539 33.60 -19.53 3.34
N VAL A 540 33.14 -20.69 3.79
CA VAL A 540 34.00 -21.82 4.13
C VAL A 540 34.10 -22.84 2.98
N ASP A 541 32.99 -23.14 2.30
CA ASP A 541 32.97 -24.05 1.15
C ASP A 541 33.18 -23.29 -0.17
N HIS A 542 34.36 -23.52 -0.78
CA HIS A 542 34.74 -22.94 -2.07
C HIS A 542 34.87 -24.02 -3.15
N ALA A 543 34.57 -25.27 -2.83
CA ALA A 543 34.86 -26.39 -3.72
C ALA A 543 33.86 -26.47 -4.89
N PRO A 544 34.33 -26.83 -6.10
CA PRO A 544 33.45 -27.19 -7.21
C PRO A 544 32.62 -28.43 -6.87
N SER A 545 31.50 -28.60 -7.57
CA SER A 545 30.68 -29.82 -7.45
C SER A 545 31.47 -31.05 -7.90
N ASN A 546 31.36 -32.14 -7.14
CA ASN A 546 31.92 -33.44 -7.50
C ASN A 546 30.83 -34.53 -7.42
N PRO A 547 30.44 -35.15 -8.56
CA PRO A 547 30.92 -34.89 -9.93
C PRO A 547 30.46 -33.52 -10.47
N ALA A 548 31.08 -33.08 -11.58
CA ALA A 548 30.68 -31.85 -12.26
C ALA A 548 29.18 -31.87 -12.62
N PRO A 549 28.46 -30.75 -12.45
CA PRO A 549 27.01 -30.76 -12.59
C PRO A 549 26.63 -30.84 -14.06
N THR A 550 25.57 -31.61 -14.34
CA THR A 550 24.93 -31.68 -15.65
C THR A 550 23.67 -30.81 -15.74
N SER A 551 23.14 -30.38 -14.59
CA SER A 551 21.93 -29.58 -14.47
C SER A 551 22.24 -28.19 -13.92
N VAL A 552 21.65 -27.17 -14.53
CA VAL A 552 21.73 -25.76 -14.14
C VAL A 552 21.13 -25.52 -12.75
N HIS A 553 20.26 -26.42 -12.30
CA HIS A 553 19.61 -26.37 -10.98
C HIS A 553 20.50 -26.87 -9.84
N ARG A 554 21.71 -27.35 -10.17
CA ARG A 554 22.70 -27.86 -9.20
C ARG A 554 24.06 -27.16 -9.34
N LEU A 555 24.07 -25.92 -9.82
CA LEU A 555 25.30 -25.13 -9.97
C LEU A 555 25.72 -24.50 -8.65
N ARG A 556 26.91 -24.86 -8.18
CA ARG A 556 27.65 -24.12 -7.15
C ARG A 556 28.42 -22.97 -7.81
N PRO A 557 28.79 -21.92 -7.05
CA PRO A 557 29.59 -20.83 -7.60
C PRO A 557 30.90 -21.27 -8.28
N ALA A 558 31.59 -22.26 -7.72
CA ALA A 558 32.86 -22.78 -8.26
C ALA A 558 32.71 -23.53 -9.59
N ASP A 559 31.49 -23.94 -9.95
CA ASP A 559 31.21 -24.63 -11.22
C ASP A 559 31.23 -23.68 -12.42
N ILE A 560 30.99 -22.38 -12.18
CA ILE A 560 30.95 -21.37 -13.24
C ILE A 560 32.35 -21.14 -13.80
N LYS A 561 32.50 -21.28 -15.12
CA LYS A 561 33.75 -21.07 -15.85
C LYS A 561 33.78 -19.77 -16.62
N VAL A 562 32.62 -19.32 -17.11
CA VAL A 562 32.52 -18.14 -17.99
C VAL A 562 31.44 -17.18 -17.48
N VAL A 563 31.76 -15.89 -17.46
CA VAL A 563 30.80 -14.80 -17.27
C VAL A 563 30.67 -13.99 -18.55
N ALA A 564 29.47 -13.50 -18.82
CA ALA A 564 29.18 -12.61 -19.94
C ALA A 564 28.07 -11.62 -19.56
N ALA A 565 27.99 -10.50 -20.29
CA ALA A 565 26.95 -9.51 -20.04
C ALA A 565 26.43 -8.82 -21.31
N LEU A 566 25.15 -8.48 -21.27
CA LEU A 566 24.37 -7.81 -22.31
C LEU A 566 23.67 -6.60 -21.67
N GLY A 567 23.58 -5.48 -22.38
CA GLY A 567 22.87 -4.32 -21.85
C GLY A 567 23.27 -2.96 -22.42
N ASP A 568 23.06 -1.95 -21.60
CA ASP A 568 23.23 -0.53 -21.92
C ASP A 568 24.48 0.10 -21.27
N SER A 569 24.47 1.43 -21.10
CA SER A 569 25.56 2.21 -20.49
C SER A 569 25.90 1.75 -19.07
N THR A 570 24.93 1.26 -18.30
CA THR A 570 25.15 0.78 -16.93
C THR A 570 26.00 -0.48 -16.94
N THR A 571 25.68 -1.44 -17.81
CA THR A 571 26.45 -2.68 -17.95
C THR A 571 27.82 -2.43 -18.61
N ALA A 572 27.92 -1.41 -19.47
CA ALA A 572 29.19 -0.95 -20.04
C ALA A 572 30.09 -0.22 -19.01
N GLY A 573 29.55 0.22 -17.87
CA GLY A 573 30.30 0.98 -16.86
C GLY A 573 30.63 2.40 -17.29
N VAL A 574 29.75 3.02 -18.08
CA VAL A 574 29.90 4.41 -18.54
C VAL A 574 30.03 5.33 -17.34
N ALA A 575 31.05 6.18 -17.36
CA ALA A 575 31.32 7.20 -16.36
C ALA A 575 31.47 6.71 -14.90
N ALA A 576 31.61 5.40 -14.65
CA ALA A 576 31.62 4.86 -13.28
C ALA A 576 32.75 5.43 -12.40
N LYS A 577 33.91 5.78 -12.98
CA LYS A 577 35.02 6.42 -12.25
C LYS A 577 35.28 7.86 -12.72
N ALA A 578 34.32 8.49 -13.40
CA ALA A 578 34.50 9.84 -13.92
C ALA A 578 34.66 10.84 -12.77
N LYS A 579 35.68 11.70 -12.89
CA LYS A 579 35.92 12.80 -11.94
C LYS A 579 35.57 14.18 -12.51
N SER A 580 35.20 14.22 -13.78
CA SER A 580 34.89 15.45 -14.51
C SER A 580 34.00 15.13 -15.71
N ILE A 581 33.25 16.13 -16.18
CA ILE A 581 32.35 16.01 -17.34
C ILE A 581 33.09 15.54 -18.61
N LEU A 582 34.38 15.87 -18.75
CA LEU A 582 35.25 15.41 -19.85
C LEU A 582 35.53 13.89 -19.87
N GLN A 583 35.01 13.14 -18.89
CA GLN A 583 35.20 11.69 -18.77
C GLN A 583 33.87 10.93 -18.84
N LEU A 584 32.76 11.59 -19.16
CA LEU A 584 31.43 10.96 -19.20
C LEU A 584 31.28 9.93 -20.32
N ASP A 585 32.03 10.07 -21.41
CA ASP A 585 32.06 9.15 -22.54
C ASP A 585 32.90 7.89 -22.28
N LYS A 586 33.62 7.83 -21.15
CA LYS A 586 34.52 6.71 -20.85
C LYS A 586 33.77 5.51 -20.30
N GLU A 587 34.05 4.34 -20.86
CA GLU A 587 33.52 3.05 -20.42
C GLU A 587 34.51 2.34 -19.47
N TYR A 588 34.23 2.40 -18.16
CA TYR A 588 35.01 1.73 -17.13
C TYR A 588 34.56 0.27 -16.95
N LYS A 589 34.62 -0.52 -18.03
CA LYS A 589 34.11 -1.90 -18.05
C LYS A 589 34.69 -2.78 -16.93
N GLY A 590 35.95 -2.54 -16.54
CA GLY A 590 36.63 -3.26 -15.46
C GLY A 590 35.98 -3.17 -14.07
N VAL A 591 35.17 -2.14 -13.80
CA VAL A 591 34.41 -1.98 -12.55
C VAL A 591 32.89 -2.15 -12.74
N SER A 592 32.46 -2.67 -13.90
CA SER A 592 31.05 -2.96 -14.16
C SER A 592 30.54 -4.01 -13.15
N TRP A 593 29.38 -3.75 -12.54
CA TRP A 593 28.86 -4.53 -11.41
C TRP A 593 28.63 -6.01 -11.78
N SER A 594 28.24 -6.28 -13.03
CA SER A 594 27.89 -7.61 -13.53
C SER A 594 29.03 -8.36 -14.23
N ILE A 595 30.06 -7.66 -14.72
CA ILE A 595 31.07 -8.26 -15.62
C ILE A 595 32.49 -7.72 -15.47
N GLY A 596 32.73 -6.70 -14.64
CA GLY A 596 34.06 -6.16 -14.38
C GLY A 596 34.93 -7.11 -13.56
N GLY A 597 36.25 -7.11 -13.78
CA GLY A 597 37.21 -7.94 -13.06
C GLY A 597 38.48 -7.20 -12.64
N ASP A 598 38.44 -5.87 -12.57
CA ASP A 598 39.55 -5.05 -12.06
C ASP A 598 39.83 -5.38 -10.59
N GLY A 599 41.11 -5.50 -10.23
CA GLY A 599 41.52 -5.75 -8.85
C GLY A 599 41.04 -7.10 -8.28
N ALA A 600 41.12 -7.19 -6.95
CA ALA A 600 40.58 -8.28 -6.15
C ALA A 600 39.27 -7.84 -5.48
N LEU A 601 38.46 -8.80 -5.00
CA LEU A 601 37.20 -8.53 -4.30
C LEU A 601 37.36 -7.54 -3.15
N GLU A 602 38.49 -7.63 -2.43
CA GLU A 602 38.81 -6.76 -1.30
C GLU A 602 38.96 -5.28 -1.68
N ASN A 603 39.14 -4.97 -2.97
CA ASN A 603 39.33 -3.62 -3.51
C ASN A 603 38.18 -3.16 -4.42
N VAL A 604 37.62 -4.07 -5.23
CA VAL A 604 36.57 -3.77 -6.20
C VAL A 604 35.55 -4.89 -6.17
N THR A 605 34.32 -4.60 -5.75
CA THR A 605 33.26 -5.61 -5.74
C THR A 605 32.51 -5.63 -7.07
N THR A 606 32.57 -6.77 -7.75
CA THR A 606 31.84 -7.09 -8.98
C THR A 606 31.44 -8.56 -8.93
N LEU A 607 30.42 -8.99 -9.68
CA LEU A 607 30.06 -10.41 -9.75
C LEU A 607 31.26 -11.31 -10.11
N PRO A 608 32.11 -10.98 -11.11
CA PRO A 608 33.29 -11.79 -11.42
C PRO A 608 34.33 -11.81 -10.29
N ASN A 609 34.54 -10.71 -9.56
CA ASN A 609 35.47 -10.70 -8.43
C ASN A 609 34.98 -11.56 -7.26
N ILE A 610 33.66 -11.67 -7.06
CA ILE A 610 33.07 -12.63 -6.11
C ILE A 610 33.29 -14.06 -6.60
N LEU A 611 32.92 -14.37 -7.85
CA LEU A 611 33.08 -15.71 -8.44
C LEU A 611 34.54 -16.18 -8.47
N LYS A 612 35.51 -15.28 -8.68
CA LYS A 612 36.95 -15.60 -8.63
C LYS A 612 37.42 -16.15 -7.28
N LYS A 613 36.70 -15.89 -6.18
CA LYS A 613 36.99 -16.52 -4.87
C LYS A 613 36.70 -18.02 -4.89
N PHE A 614 35.68 -18.44 -5.63
CA PHE A 614 35.28 -19.84 -5.78
C PHE A 614 35.99 -20.53 -6.94
N ASN A 615 36.26 -19.80 -8.04
CA ASN A 615 36.99 -20.32 -9.20
C ASN A 615 37.96 -19.25 -9.75
N PRO A 616 39.25 -19.31 -9.38
CA PRO A 616 40.27 -18.37 -9.86
C PRO A 616 40.49 -18.38 -11.37
N SER A 617 40.11 -19.45 -12.07
CA SER A 617 40.26 -19.62 -13.53
C SER A 617 39.05 -19.10 -14.32
N LEU A 618 38.23 -18.23 -13.74
CA LEU A 618 37.06 -17.63 -14.39
C LEU A 618 37.47 -16.88 -15.68
N LEU A 619 36.64 -16.97 -16.72
CA LEU A 619 36.86 -16.33 -18.02
C LEU A 619 35.73 -15.35 -18.37
N GLY A 620 35.98 -14.47 -19.34
CA GLY A 620 34.97 -13.61 -19.97
C GLY A 620 34.73 -12.24 -19.30
N PHE A 621 35.29 -11.98 -18.12
CA PHE A 621 35.17 -10.69 -17.45
C PHE A 621 35.95 -9.57 -18.18
N SER A 622 35.51 -8.33 -18.00
CA SER A 622 36.16 -7.13 -18.54
C SER A 622 37.25 -6.61 -17.60
N ILE A 623 38.31 -6.02 -18.14
CA ILE A 623 39.33 -5.29 -17.37
C ILE A 623 39.60 -3.92 -18.00
N GLY A 624 39.94 -2.93 -17.18
CA GLY A 624 40.27 -1.58 -17.65
C GLY A 624 39.19 -0.92 -18.51
N GLN A 625 39.63 -0.12 -19.49
CA GLN A 625 38.78 0.69 -20.37
C GLN A 625 39.00 0.38 -21.87
N LEU A 626 40.02 -0.40 -22.22
CA LEU A 626 40.40 -0.57 -23.62
C LEU A 626 39.44 -1.54 -24.34
N PRO A 627 39.08 -1.29 -25.61
CA PRO A 627 38.17 -2.17 -26.35
C PRO A 627 38.61 -3.64 -26.42
N ARG A 628 39.93 -3.90 -26.50
CA ARG A 628 40.50 -5.26 -26.49
C ARG A 628 40.38 -5.98 -25.15
N GLN A 629 40.04 -5.25 -24.08
CA GLN A 629 39.93 -5.75 -22.72
C GLN A 629 38.46 -5.91 -22.26
N LYS A 630 37.50 -5.79 -23.19
CA LYS A 630 36.06 -5.89 -22.89
C LYS A 630 35.59 -7.29 -22.45
N GLY A 631 36.37 -8.34 -22.68
CA GLY A 631 35.92 -9.72 -22.45
C GLY A 631 34.64 -10.03 -23.23
N PHE A 632 33.66 -10.66 -22.58
CA PHE A 632 32.32 -10.93 -23.10
C PHE A 632 31.27 -9.91 -22.67
N ASN A 633 31.68 -8.68 -22.37
CA ASN A 633 30.77 -7.56 -22.21
C ASN A 633 30.37 -7.00 -23.59
N MET A 634 29.15 -7.29 -24.01
CA MET A 634 28.57 -6.80 -25.28
C MET A 634 27.70 -5.56 -25.10
N ALA A 635 27.59 -5.03 -23.89
CA ALA A 635 26.79 -3.86 -23.60
C ALA A 635 27.33 -2.61 -24.33
N THR A 636 26.41 -1.82 -24.85
CA THR A 636 26.68 -0.62 -25.64
C THR A 636 25.97 0.58 -24.99
N PRO A 637 26.64 1.73 -24.80
CA PRO A 637 25.98 2.93 -24.30
C PRO A 637 24.77 3.33 -25.14
N GLY A 638 23.64 3.62 -24.48
CA GLY A 638 22.39 4.01 -25.16
C GLY A 638 21.61 2.87 -25.82
N ALA A 639 22.04 1.61 -25.67
CA ALA A 639 21.29 0.47 -26.22
C ALA A 639 19.90 0.36 -25.59
N ARG A 640 18.90 0.09 -26.43
CA ARG A 640 17.53 -0.22 -26.04
C ARG A 640 17.29 -1.72 -26.20
N ALA A 641 16.10 -2.19 -25.84
CA ALA A 641 15.79 -3.62 -25.94
C ALA A 641 15.90 -4.15 -27.38
N ILE A 642 15.58 -3.33 -28.39
CA ILE A 642 15.65 -3.68 -29.82
C ILE A 642 17.06 -4.06 -30.29
N GLU A 643 18.12 -3.53 -29.68
CA GLU A 643 19.50 -3.86 -30.04
C GLU A 643 20.06 -5.10 -29.31
N ILE A 644 19.38 -5.64 -28.30
CA ILE A 644 19.87 -6.79 -27.52
C ILE A 644 19.99 -8.09 -28.34
N PRO A 645 19.09 -8.43 -29.29
CA PRO A 645 19.27 -9.60 -30.14
C PRO A 645 20.62 -9.60 -30.88
N ALA A 646 21.06 -8.44 -31.40
CA ALA A 646 22.36 -8.31 -32.04
C ALA A 646 23.53 -8.46 -31.04
N GLN A 647 23.39 -7.98 -29.80
CA GLN A 647 24.37 -8.24 -28.75
C GLN A 647 24.48 -9.75 -28.43
N VAL A 648 23.35 -10.48 -28.41
CA VAL A 648 23.31 -11.93 -28.19
C VAL A 648 24.03 -12.68 -29.31
N GLU A 649 23.78 -12.35 -30.57
CA GLU A 649 24.47 -12.97 -31.71
C GLU A 649 25.99 -12.76 -31.64
N ASN A 650 26.40 -11.53 -31.32
CA ASN A 650 27.81 -11.18 -31.13
C ASN A 650 28.44 -11.94 -29.96
N LEU A 651 27.70 -12.11 -28.86
CA LEU A 651 28.14 -12.90 -27.71
C LEU A 651 28.36 -14.37 -28.08
N ILE A 652 27.38 -14.99 -28.75
CA ILE A 652 27.46 -16.39 -29.19
C ILE A 652 28.68 -16.58 -30.10
N LYS A 653 28.85 -15.69 -31.09
CA LYS A 653 30.01 -15.72 -31.99
C LYS A 653 31.33 -15.54 -31.26
N ALA A 654 31.39 -14.64 -30.28
CA ALA A 654 32.60 -14.41 -29.48
C ALA A 654 32.97 -15.66 -28.66
N MET A 655 32.00 -16.28 -27.99
CA MET A 655 32.24 -17.49 -27.18
C MET A 655 32.65 -18.68 -28.05
N LYS A 656 32.01 -18.90 -29.21
CA LYS A 656 32.38 -19.99 -30.14
C LYS A 656 33.79 -19.83 -30.73
N ASN A 657 34.28 -18.58 -30.85
CA ASN A 657 35.60 -18.28 -31.41
C ASN A 657 36.73 -18.21 -30.36
N ASP A 658 36.41 -18.17 -29.07
CA ASP A 658 37.42 -18.10 -28.01
C ASP A 658 37.96 -19.50 -27.70
N LYS A 659 39.26 -19.71 -27.99
CA LYS A 659 39.94 -21.00 -27.78
C LYS A 659 40.06 -21.42 -26.31
N LYS A 660 39.82 -20.51 -25.36
CA LYS A 660 39.88 -20.81 -23.93
C LYS A 660 38.54 -21.30 -23.38
N VAL A 661 37.45 -21.10 -24.12
CA VAL A 661 36.10 -21.50 -23.71
C VAL A 661 35.72 -22.79 -24.39
N ASP A 662 35.39 -23.82 -23.62
CA ASP A 662 34.67 -24.98 -24.14
C ASP A 662 33.18 -24.59 -24.26
N PHE A 663 32.80 -24.16 -25.46
CA PHE A 663 31.44 -23.68 -25.73
C PHE A 663 30.36 -24.70 -25.35
N GLU A 664 30.63 -26.00 -25.46
CA GLU A 664 29.67 -27.06 -25.17
C GLU A 664 29.66 -27.47 -23.69
N LYS A 665 30.82 -27.45 -23.02
CA LYS A 665 30.96 -28.06 -21.69
C LYS A 665 31.10 -27.07 -20.54
N ASP A 666 31.56 -25.85 -20.77
CA ASP A 666 31.75 -24.89 -19.68
C ASP A 666 30.41 -24.33 -19.18
N TRP A 667 30.24 -24.20 -17.86
CA TRP A 667 29.08 -23.50 -17.30
C TRP A 667 29.25 -21.99 -17.42
N LYS A 668 28.23 -21.34 -17.95
CA LYS A 668 28.20 -19.91 -18.26
C LYS A 668 27.17 -19.19 -17.40
N VAL A 669 27.49 -17.99 -16.95
CA VAL A 669 26.50 -17.05 -16.40
C VAL A 669 26.43 -15.83 -17.33
N VAL A 670 25.24 -15.53 -17.83
CA VAL A 670 24.97 -14.35 -18.67
C VAL A 670 24.09 -13.39 -17.88
N THR A 671 24.51 -12.14 -17.72
CA THR A 671 23.69 -11.11 -17.06
C THR A 671 23.16 -10.11 -18.09
N LEU A 672 21.84 -9.94 -18.14
CA LEU A 672 21.15 -9.03 -19.05
C LEU A 672 20.46 -7.92 -18.25
N PHE A 673 20.79 -6.66 -18.56
CA PHE A 673 20.11 -5.49 -18.03
C PHE A 673 19.97 -4.42 -19.12
N VAL A 674 18.72 -4.07 -19.46
CA VAL A 674 18.36 -3.07 -20.47
C VAL A 674 16.99 -2.46 -20.16
N GLY A 675 16.71 -1.28 -20.71
CA GLY A 675 15.39 -0.67 -20.70
C GLY A 675 15.40 0.79 -20.22
N VAL A 676 16.50 1.24 -19.59
CA VAL A 676 16.60 2.61 -19.08
C VAL A 676 16.47 3.59 -20.24
N SER A 677 17.20 3.35 -21.34
CA SER A 677 17.09 4.13 -22.57
C SER A 677 15.69 4.07 -23.19
N ASP A 678 15.05 2.90 -23.22
CA ASP A 678 13.68 2.75 -23.71
C ASP A 678 12.69 3.62 -22.92
N LEU A 679 12.76 3.64 -21.57
CA LEU A 679 11.92 4.51 -20.74
C LEU A 679 12.25 5.99 -20.92
N CYS A 680 13.54 6.32 -21.00
CA CYS A 680 14.01 7.70 -21.14
C CYS A 680 13.58 8.33 -22.46
N GLU A 681 13.29 7.53 -23.49
CA GLU A 681 12.84 7.96 -24.83
C GLU A 681 11.38 7.61 -25.14
N PHE A 682 10.64 6.95 -24.23
CA PHE A 682 9.29 6.46 -24.50
C PHE A 682 8.34 7.55 -25.03
N CYS A 683 8.39 8.75 -24.44
CA CYS A 683 7.56 9.88 -24.84
C CYS A 683 7.87 10.40 -26.26
N VAL A 684 9.01 10.02 -26.85
CA VAL A 684 9.40 10.37 -28.23
C VAL A 684 8.89 9.32 -29.23
N ASP A 685 8.93 8.03 -28.86
CA ASP A 685 8.53 6.92 -29.75
C ASP A 685 7.73 5.83 -28.99
N GLN A 686 6.51 6.18 -28.60
CA GLN A 686 5.63 5.31 -27.81
C GLN A 686 5.27 4.00 -28.54
N ASN A 687 5.26 4.02 -29.87
CA ASN A 687 4.88 2.86 -30.67
C ASN A 687 5.98 1.80 -30.65
N ASN A 688 7.23 2.18 -30.96
CA ASN A 688 8.33 1.23 -30.99
C ASN A 688 8.80 0.85 -29.59
N LEU A 689 8.68 1.75 -28.62
CA LEU A 689 9.10 1.54 -27.23
C LEU A 689 7.93 1.12 -26.32
N SER A 690 6.86 0.54 -26.86
CA SER A 690 5.76 0.02 -26.03
C SER A 690 6.24 -1.12 -25.11
N PRO A 691 5.61 -1.34 -23.93
CA PRO A 691 5.94 -2.47 -23.06
C PRO A 691 5.89 -3.82 -23.76
N LYS A 692 4.99 -3.99 -24.74
CA LYS A 692 4.88 -5.19 -25.56
C LYS A 692 6.09 -5.37 -26.47
N ASN A 693 6.55 -4.33 -27.17
CA ASN A 693 7.73 -4.43 -28.02
C ASN A 693 9.00 -4.68 -27.20
N TYR A 694 9.14 -3.99 -26.07
CA TYR A 694 10.21 -4.25 -25.10
C TYR A 694 10.25 -5.74 -24.70
N SER A 695 9.11 -6.30 -24.29
CA SER A 695 8.93 -7.72 -23.96
C SER A 695 9.24 -8.66 -25.14
N GLN A 696 8.85 -8.28 -26.36
CA GLN A 696 9.15 -9.05 -27.58
C GLN A 696 10.64 -9.10 -27.90
N HIS A 697 11.37 -8.00 -27.75
CA HIS A 697 12.81 -7.99 -28.00
C HIS A 697 13.59 -8.78 -26.94
N LEU A 698 13.16 -8.73 -25.68
CA LEU A 698 13.69 -9.63 -24.65
C LEU A 698 13.38 -11.09 -24.96
N THR A 699 12.16 -11.39 -25.43
CA THR A 699 11.78 -12.74 -25.87
C THR A 699 12.68 -13.25 -26.98
N GLN A 700 12.90 -12.46 -28.03
CA GLN A 700 13.79 -12.82 -29.15
C GLN A 700 15.22 -13.10 -28.66
N SER A 701 15.73 -12.25 -27.77
CA SER A 701 17.08 -12.38 -27.20
C SER A 701 17.25 -13.65 -26.38
N LEU A 702 16.29 -13.93 -25.49
CA LEU A 702 16.31 -15.12 -24.64
C LEU A 702 16.06 -16.41 -25.44
N ASP A 703 15.24 -16.36 -26.50
CA ASP A 703 15.02 -17.48 -27.41
C ASP A 703 16.28 -17.84 -28.20
N LEU A 704 17.06 -16.86 -28.65
CA LEU A 704 18.36 -17.09 -29.29
C LEU A 704 19.33 -17.78 -28.33
N LEU A 705 19.45 -17.29 -27.08
CA LEU A 705 20.28 -17.94 -26.06
C LEU A 705 19.79 -19.37 -25.77
N TYR A 706 18.49 -19.56 -25.59
CA TYR A 706 17.86 -20.85 -25.33
C TYR A 706 18.03 -21.84 -26.48
N LYS A 707 18.18 -21.36 -27.71
CA LYS A 707 18.40 -22.22 -28.88
C LYS A 707 19.87 -22.58 -29.07
N GLU A 708 20.78 -21.63 -28.90
CA GLU A 708 22.16 -21.74 -29.37
C GLU A 708 23.19 -22.04 -28.27
N VAL A 709 22.89 -21.72 -27.00
CA VAL A 709 23.89 -21.78 -25.92
C VAL A 709 23.59 -22.94 -24.98
N PRO A 710 24.53 -23.89 -24.82
CA PRO A 710 24.45 -24.93 -23.81
C PRO A 710 25.04 -24.48 -22.47
N ARG A 711 24.57 -25.12 -21.39
CA ARG A 711 25.09 -24.96 -20.03
C ARG A 711 25.16 -23.51 -19.55
N VAL A 712 24.01 -22.85 -19.45
CA VAL A 712 23.95 -21.43 -19.09
C VAL A 712 22.83 -21.11 -18.10
N LEU A 713 23.20 -20.31 -17.09
CA LEU A 713 22.27 -19.60 -16.23
C LEU A 713 22.18 -18.14 -16.71
N VAL A 714 21.00 -17.69 -17.07
CA VAL A 714 20.77 -16.30 -17.49
C VAL A 714 20.12 -15.51 -16.36
N ASN A 715 20.81 -14.48 -15.88
CA ASN A 715 20.25 -13.48 -14.98
C ASN A 715 19.59 -12.38 -15.81
N VAL A 716 18.30 -12.13 -15.60
CA VAL A 716 17.59 -10.97 -16.16
C VAL A 716 17.26 -10.01 -15.03
N LEU A 717 17.74 -8.78 -15.13
CA LEU A 717 17.40 -7.74 -14.17
C LEU A 717 16.15 -7.00 -14.62
N GLU A 718 15.35 -6.60 -13.63
CA GLU A 718 14.24 -5.70 -13.88
C GLU A 718 14.72 -4.25 -13.89
N ILE A 719 14.05 -3.47 -14.73
CA ILE A 719 14.24 -2.04 -14.76
C ILE A 719 13.85 -1.41 -13.42
N LEU A 720 14.63 -0.44 -12.97
CA LEU A 720 14.33 0.31 -11.76
C LEU A 720 13.07 1.16 -11.87
N GLN A 721 12.44 1.46 -10.73
CA GLN A 721 11.51 2.58 -10.62
C GLN A 721 12.28 3.90 -10.77
N ILE A 722 12.26 4.45 -11.99
CA ILE A 722 13.16 5.53 -12.42
C ILE A 722 12.74 6.91 -11.91
N GLU A 723 11.51 7.07 -11.41
CA GLU A 723 11.02 8.32 -10.82
C GLU A 723 11.96 8.86 -9.74
N GLY A 724 12.56 7.96 -8.94
CA GLY A 724 13.49 8.34 -7.89
C GLY A 724 14.66 9.20 -8.37
N VAL A 725 15.09 9.05 -9.62
CA VAL A 725 16.21 9.81 -10.20
C VAL A 725 15.94 11.33 -10.16
N ARG A 726 14.67 11.75 -10.22
CA ARG A 726 14.26 13.16 -10.11
C ARG A 726 14.71 13.82 -8.79
N ARG A 727 14.95 13.04 -7.73
CA ARG A 727 15.41 13.56 -6.43
C ARG A 727 16.89 13.91 -6.44
N ILE A 728 17.67 13.34 -7.35
CA ILE A 728 19.13 13.50 -7.42
C ILE A 728 19.42 14.79 -8.19
N LYS A 729 19.48 15.92 -7.47
CA LYS A 729 19.74 17.24 -8.04
C LYS A 729 20.99 17.85 -7.42
N GLU A 730 21.77 18.54 -8.24
CA GLU A 730 22.88 19.39 -7.81
C GLU A 730 23.02 20.58 -8.74
N ASN A 731 23.50 21.71 -8.21
CA ASN A 731 23.81 22.92 -8.99
C ASN A 731 25.15 22.78 -9.72
N THR A 732 25.33 21.70 -10.49
CA THR A 732 26.48 21.46 -11.36
C THR A 732 26.01 21.37 -12.81
N LEU A 733 26.91 21.66 -13.75
CA LEU A 733 26.60 21.61 -15.19
C LEU A 733 26.08 20.21 -15.61
N GLY A 734 26.68 19.14 -15.06
CA GLY A 734 26.27 17.76 -15.35
C GLY A 734 24.85 17.47 -14.85
N CYS A 735 24.56 17.77 -13.58
CA CYS A 735 23.28 17.45 -12.97
C CYS A 735 22.14 18.37 -13.42
N SER A 736 22.42 19.65 -13.71
CA SER A 736 21.39 20.62 -14.10
C SER A 736 21.03 20.59 -15.59
N LEU A 737 21.96 20.21 -16.47
CA LEU A 737 21.73 20.21 -17.93
C LEU A 737 21.77 18.81 -18.55
N LEU A 738 22.83 18.03 -18.29
CA LEU A 738 23.02 16.75 -18.97
C LEU A 738 22.02 15.70 -18.50
N GLN A 739 21.67 15.69 -17.21
CA GLN A 739 20.70 14.75 -16.64
C GLN A 739 19.36 14.79 -17.42
N GLY A 740 18.77 15.98 -17.59
CA GLY A 740 17.50 16.17 -18.30
C GLY A 740 17.56 15.82 -19.78
N TYR A 741 18.72 16.01 -20.43
CA TYR A 741 18.94 15.58 -21.81
C TYR A 741 19.00 14.06 -21.96
N MET A 742 19.57 13.35 -20.98
CA MET A 742 19.72 11.89 -21.02
C MET A 742 18.41 11.16 -20.77
N CYS A 743 17.49 11.73 -19.99
CA CYS A 743 16.21 11.10 -19.67
C CYS A 743 15.03 12.08 -19.69
N PRO A 744 14.72 12.67 -20.87
CA PRO A 744 13.77 13.76 -20.99
C PRO A 744 12.37 13.37 -20.52
N CYS A 745 11.91 12.15 -20.83
CA CYS A 745 10.56 11.70 -20.49
C CYS A 745 10.32 11.59 -18.98
N ILE A 746 11.37 11.37 -18.17
CA ILE A 746 11.25 11.24 -16.71
C ILE A 746 11.59 12.52 -15.98
N LEU A 747 12.55 13.30 -16.47
CA LEU A 747 13.14 14.41 -15.72
C LEU A 747 12.57 15.78 -16.08
N LEU A 748 12.01 15.95 -17.27
CA LEU A 748 11.42 17.22 -17.72
C LEU A 748 9.97 17.45 -17.28
N PRO A 749 9.08 16.42 -17.20
CA PRO A 749 7.72 16.64 -16.76
C PRO A 749 7.64 17.28 -15.37
N GLU A 750 6.63 18.12 -15.13
CA GLU A 750 6.38 18.71 -13.81
C GLU A 750 5.93 17.65 -12.80
N GLU A 751 6.08 17.95 -11.51
CA GLU A 751 5.51 17.08 -10.47
C GLU A 751 3.99 16.98 -10.63
N ASN A 752 3.45 15.78 -10.43
CA ASN A 752 2.02 15.45 -10.60
C ASN A 752 1.44 15.65 -12.01
N SER A 753 2.28 15.82 -13.04
CA SER A 753 1.79 15.95 -14.41
C SER A 753 1.21 14.62 -14.96
N PRO A 754 0.28 14.67 -15.92
CA PRO A 754 -0.21 13.48 -16.62
C PRO A 754 0.92 12.70 -17.31
N GLU A 755 1.90 13.42 -17.88
CA GLU A 755 3.06 12.83 -18.55
C GLU A 755 3.93 12.04 -17.56
N LEU A 756 4.20 12.60 -16.38
CA LEU A 756 4.96 11.89 -15.34
C LEU A 756 4.18 10.68 -14.83
N SER A 757 2.87 10.80 -14.65
CA SER A 757 1.99 9.71 -14.21
C SER A 757 1.96 8.56 -15.21
N GLU A 758 1.90 8.89 -16.49
CA GLU A 758 1.99 7.93 -17.60
C GLU A 758 3.35 7.23 -17.60
N MET A 759 4.44 7.95 -17.43
CA MET A 759 5.77 7.35 -17.36
C MET A 759 5.93 6.39 -16.16
N LYS A 760 5.36 6.71 -14.99
CA LYS A 760 5.32 5.78 -13.85
C LYS A 760 4.56 4.50 -14.18
N ARG A 761 3.44 4.61 -14.91
CA ARG A 761 2.64 3.46 -15.38
C ARG A 761 3.45 2.59 -16.33
N ILE A 762 4.04 3.19 -17.37
CA ILE A 762 4.84 2.48 -18.38
C ILE A 762 6.05 1.78 -17.75
N ASN A 763 6.74 2.43 -16.81
CA ASN A 763 7.83 1.80 -16.07
C ASN A 763 7.39 0.52 -15.33
N ARG A 764 6.22 0.55 -14.67
CA ARG A 764 5.64 -0.63 -14.01
C ARG A 764 5.23 -1.71 -15.00
N GLU A 765 4.76 -1.34 -16.19
CA GLU A 765 4.40 -2.30 -17.24
C GLU A 765 5.63 -3.00 -17.82
N TYR A 766 6.74 -2.31 -17.99
CA TYR A 766 8.03 -2.94 -18.35
C TYR A 766 8.46 -3.98 -17.31
N GLN A 767 8.32 -3.66 -16.02
CA GLN A 767 8.61 -4.60 -14.93
C GLN A 767 7.67 -5.81 -14.99
N ALA A 768 6.37 -5.57 -15.15
CA ALA A 768 5.35 -6.63 -15.20
C ALA A 768 5.51 -7.56 -16.41
N GLU A 769 5.80 -7.01 -17.60
CA GLU A 769 6.06 -7.79 -18.82
C GLU A 769 7.33 -8.63 -18.70
N THR A 770 8.39 -8.10 -18.09
CA THR A 770 9.63 -8.84 -17.79
C THR A 770 9.33 -10.00 -16.84
N GLU A 771 8.62 -9.74 -15.74
CA GLU A 771 8.20 -10.73 -14.75
C GLU A 771 7.34 -11.82 -15.39
N TYR A 772 6.36 -11.42 -16.18
CA TYR A 772 5.50 -12.34 -16.92
C TYR A 772 6.30 -13.25 -17.86
N LEU A 773 7.17 -12.69 -18.70
CA LEU A 773 7.98 -13.44 -19.68
C LEU A 773 8.77 -14.58 -19.02
N VAL A 774 9.53 -14.29 -17.97
CA VAL A 774 10.38 -15.28 -17.30
C VAL A 774 9.57 -16.23 -16.43
N SER A 775 8.49 -15.76 -15.78
CA SER A 775 7.64 -16.58 -14.91
C SER A 775 6.79 -17.63 -15.65
N THR A 776 6.73 -17.59 -16.99
CA THR A 776 6.00 -18.60 -17.80
C THR A 776 6.60 -20.01 -17.72
N GLY A 777 7.88 -20.16 -17.33
CA GLY A 777 8.56 -21.46 -17.32
C GLY A 777 8.97 -21.97 -18.71
N ARG A 778 8.83 -21.13 -19.74
CA ARG A 778 9.19 -21.47 -21.13
C ARG A 778 10.66 -21.90 -21.29
N TYR A 779 11.55 -21.43 -20.41
CA TYR A 779 12.99 -21.69 -20.44
C TYR A 779 13.46 -22.79 -19.47
N ASP A 780 12.54 -23.46 -18.78
CA ASP A 780 12.85 -24.51 -17.79
C ASP A 780 12.72 -25.94 -18.37
N LYS A 781 12.66 -26.07 -19.71
CA LYS A 781 12.50 -27.38 -20.40
C LYS A 781 13.82 -28.09 -20.66
N ARG A 782 14.96 -27.44 -20.41
CA ARG A 782 16.30 -27.98 -20.59
C ARG A 782 16.98 -28.04 -19.23
N GLU A 783 17.61 -29.17 -18.93
CA GLU A 783 18.39 -29.30 -17.70
C GLU A 783 19.62 -28.38 -17.68
N ASP A 784 20.13 -27.97 -18.84
CA ASP A 784 21.35 -27.18 -18.96
C ASP A 784 21.10 -25.69 -19.23
N PHE A 785 19.86 -25.21 -19.15
CA PHE A 785 19.50 -23.82 -19.40
C PHE A 785 18.41 -23.35 -18.45
N THR A 786 18.53 -22.13 -17.93
CA THR A 786 17.41 -21.46 -17.24
C THR A 786 17.55 -19.94 -17.31
N VAL A 787 16.43 -19.23 -17.16
CA VAL A 787 16.39 -17.78 -17.01
C VAL A 787 15.81 -17.46 -15.63
N VAL A 788 16.49 -16.59 -14.88
CA VAL A 788 16.10 -16.21 -13.53
C VAL A 788 16.06 -14.69 -13.43
N ILE A 789 14.93 -14.17 -12.95
CA ILE A 789 14.81 -12.74 -12.62
C ILE A 789 15.57 -12.44 -11.33
N GLN A 790 16.30 -11.33 -11.34
CA GLN A 790 16.96 -10.76 -10.17
C GLN A 790 16.33 -9.39 -9.86
N PRO A 791 15.23 -9.33 -9.06
CA PRO A 791 14.43 -8.12 -8.92
C PRO A 791 15.02 -7.10 -7.94
N PHE A 792 16.26 -7.29 -7.45
CA PHE A 792 16.87 -6.37 -6.47
C PHE A 792 16.90 -4.91 -6.92
N PHE A 793 16.77 -4.63 -8.22
CA PHE A 793 16.76 -3.27 -8.73
C PHE A 793 15.36 -2.70 -9.02
N ARG A 794 14.28 -3.47 -8.81
CA ARG A 794 12.89 -3.05 -9.04
C ARG A 794 12.53 -1.78 -8.27
N ASN A 795 12.84 -1.75 -6.98
CA ASN A 795 12.55 -0.62 -6.08
C ASN A 795 13.84 -0.11 -5.41
N PRO A 796 14.70 0.64 -6.11
CA PRO A 796 15.96 1.09 -5.51
C PRO A 796 15.70 2.11 -4.40
N ILE A 797 16.40 1.97 -3.28
CA ILE A 797 16.37 2.97 -2.20
C ILE A 797 17.44 4.02 -2.51
N ILE A 798 17.05 5.28 -2.64
CA ILE A 798 18.03 6.36 -2.82
C ILE A 798 18.73 6.61 -1.49
N PRO A 799 20.04 6.36 -1.39
CA PRO A 799 20.77 6.62 -0.16
C PRO A 799 20.74 8.12 0.15
N LEU A 800 20.52 8.48 1.42
CA LEU A 800 20.51 9.86 1.88
C LEU A 800 21.76 10.14 2.72
N THR A 801 22.31 11.34 2.57
CA THR A 801 23.35 11.90 3.44
C THR A 801 22.83 12.13 4.86
N ALA A 802 23.74 12.39 5.80
CA ALA A 802 23.36 12.83 7.14
C ALA A 802 22.46 14.08 7.13
N ALA A 803 22.51 14.91 6.09
CA ALA A 803 21.63 16.07 5.91
C ALA A 803 20.24 15.73 5.34
N GLY A 804 19.94 14.47 5.00
CA GLY A 804 18.67 14.05 4.40
C GLY A 804 18.56 14.27 2.89
N LYS A 805 19.62 14.75 2.24
CA LYS A 805 19.68 14.92 0.78
C LYS A 805 20.21 13.64 0.12
N PRO A 806 19.81 13.29 -1.11
CA PRO A 806 20.40 12.17 -1.85
C PRO A 806 21.92 12.21 -1.83
N ASP A 807 22.54 11.08 -1.48
CA ASP A 807 23.99 10.91 -1.48
C ASP A 807 24.48 10.77 -2.92
N GLN A 808 24.96 11.89 -3.45
CA GLN A 808 25.43 12.00 -4.83
C GLN A 808 26.68 11.15 -5.09
N SER A 809 27.40 10.69 -4.06
CA SER A 809 28.59 9.86 -4.26
C SER A 809 28.29 8.45 -4.80
N TYR A 810 27.01 8.08 -4.92
CA TYR A 810 26.58 6.88 -5.65
C TYR A 810 26.40 7.13 -7.15
N PHE A 811 26.36 8.37 -7.60
CA PHE A 811 26.16 8.76 -8.98
C PHE A 811 27.43 9.36 -9.57
N SER A 812 27.53 9.33 -10.89
CA SER A 812 28.59 10.00 -11.63
C SER A 812 28.35 11.51 -11.65
N VAL A 813 29.27 12.25 -12.27
CA VAL A 813 29.25 13.73 -12.34
C VAL A 813 28.06 14.30 -13.13
N ASP A 814 27.26 13.45 -13.77
CA ASP A 814 26.01 13.79 -14.44
C ASP A 814 24.74 13.56 -13.59
N CYS A 815 24.88 13.09 -12.34
CA CYS A 815 23.77 12.69 -11.47
C CYS A 815 22.84 11.63 -12.08
N PHE A 816 23.29 10.88 -13.08
CA PHE A 816 22.47 9.90 -13.80
C PHE A 816 23.13 8.53 -13.82
N HIS A 817 24.34 8.42 -14.39
CA HIS A 817 25.07 7.16 -14.41
C HIS A 817 25.53 6.77 -13.00
N PHE A 818 25.64 5.47 -12.74
CA PHE A 818 26.12 4.97 -11.46
C PHE A 818 27.64 5.11 -11.34
N SER A 819 28.10 5.54 -10.16
CA SER A 819 29.53 5.55 -9.80
C SER A 819 30.05 4.14 -9.50
N GLU A 820 31.37 4.00 -9.36
CA GLU A 820 32.04 2.78 -8.90
C GLU A 820 31.46 2.29 -7.56
N ARG A 821 31.07 3.20 -6.67
CA ARG A 821 30.40 2.90 -5.40
C ARG A 821 29.03 2.24 -5.61
N ALA A 822 28.22 2.76 -6.52
CA ALA A 822 26.92 2.15 -6.79
C ALA A 822 27.07 0.79 -7.50
N HIS A 823 28.03 0.70 -8.42
CA HIS A 823 28.39 -0.56 -9.08
C HIS A 823 28.77 -1.65 -8.06
N SER A 824 29.56 -1.34 -7.03
CA SER A 824 29.90 -2.33 -6.00
C SER A 824 28.66 -2.84 -5.25
N GLU A 825 27.73 -1.96 -4.90
CA GLU A 825 26.52 -2.34 -4.17
C GLU A 825 25.54 -3.14 -5.06
N MET A 826 25.44 -2.81 -6.34
CA MET A 826 24.67 -3.58 -7.32
C MET A 826 25.23 -5.00 -7.50
N ALA A 827 26.56 -5.17 -7.47
CA ALA A 827 27.19 -6.48 -7.56
C ALA A 827 26.88 -7.37 -6.35
N ILE A 828 26.93 -6.80 -5.14
CA ILE A 828 26.53 -7.48 -3.89
C ILE A 828 25.07 -7.89 -3.97
N ALA A 829 24.20 -6.98 -4.40
CA ALA A 829 22.78 -7.23 -4.50
C ALA A 829 22.47 -8.34 -5.51
N LEU A 830 23.07 -8.33 -6.71
CA LEU A 830 22.93 -9.41 -7.69
C LEU A 830 23.34 -10.76 -7.10
N TRP A 831 24.54 -10.83 -6.51
CA TRP A 831 25.05 -12.06 -5.91
C TRP A 831 24.11 -12.62 -4.84
N ASN A 832 23.70 -11.77 -3.89
CA ASN A 832 22.81 -12.18 -2.81
C ASN A 832 21.46 -12.66 -3.35
N ASN A 833 20.96 -12.03 -4.42
CA ASN A 833 19.70 -12.39 -5.05
C ASN A 833 19.80 -13.75 -5.79
N MET A 834 20.95 -14.09 -6.37
CA MET A 834 21.21 -15.43 -6.92
C MET A 834 21.19 -16.53 -5.84
N LEU A 835 21.43 -16.17 -4.57
CA LEU A 835 21.37 -17.05 -3.40
C LEU A 835 20.03 -17.00 -2.65
N GLU A 836 18.99 -16.39 -3.24
CA GLU A 836 17.64 -16.35 -2.67
C GLU A 836 16.66 -17.17 -3.51
N PRO A 837 15.78 -17.98 -2.90
CA PRO A 837 14.77 -18.75 -3.62
C PRO A 837 13.89 -17.85 -4.51
N VAL A 838 13.58 -18.32 -5.72
CA VAL A 838 12.62 -17.67 -6.61
C VAL A 838 11.27 -17.51 -5.88
N GLY A 839 10.65 -16.33 -6.00
CA GLY A 839 9.47 -15.94 -5.22
C GLY A 839 9.76 -15.42 -3.81
N ARG A 840 11.00 -15.55 -3.32
CA ARG A 840 11.48 -14.98 -2.05
C ARG A 840 12.66 -14.02 -2.21
N LYS A 841 13.09 -13.75 -3.44
CA LYS A 841 14.12 -12.76 -3.76
C LYS A 841 13.79 -11.37 -3.23
N GLN A 842 14.80 -10.66 -2.76
CA GLN A 842 14.72 -9.24 -2.41
C GLN A 842 14.48 -8.40 -3.67
N ALA A 843 13.54 -7.45 -3.61
CA ALA A 843 13.12 -6.62 -4.74
C ALA A 843 13.56 -5.14 -4.64
N TYR A 844 14.59 -4.88 -3.82
CA TYR A 844 15.16 -3.55 -3.59
C TYR A 844 16.68 -3.66 -3.37
N ASN A 845 17.40 -2.56 -3.60
CA ASN A 845 18.84 -2.49 -3.36
C ASN A 845 19.11 -1.56 -2.17
N ASN A 846 19.86 -2.06 -1.19
CA ASN A 846 20.36 -1.24 -0.08
C ASN A 846 21.78 -0.77 -0.42
N PHE A 847 21.89 0.48 -0.84
CA PHE A 847 23.15 1.08 -1.23
C PHE A 847 24.11 1.35 -0.06
N THR A 848 23.70 1.22 1.20
CA THR A 848 24.53 1.56 2.39
C THR A 848 25.85 0.81 2.43
N HIS A 849 26.99 1.44 2.20
CA HIS A 849 28.27 0.71 2.15
C HIS A 849 28.57 -0.13 3.42
N ASN A 850 28.78 -1.44 3.24
CA ASN A 850 29.25 -2.35 4.28
C ASN A 850 30.00 -3.53 3.62
N ARG A 851 31.27 -3.73 4.00
CA ARG A 851 32.14 -4.75 3.42
C ARG A 851 31.68 -6.19 3.66
N ASN A 852 30.89 -6.45 4.70
CA ASN A 852 30.47 -7.79 5.13
C ASN A 852 29.08 -8.21 4.60
N LYS A 853 28.52 -7.52 3.60
CA LYS A 853 27.16 -7.80 3.09
C LYS A 853 27.04 -9.05 2.23
N ILE A 854 28.15 -9.56 1.70
CA ILE A 854 28.10 -10.68 0.76
C ILE A 854 27.72 -11.95 1.53
N ARG A 855 26.61 -12.58 1.11
CA ARG A 855 26.14 -13.83 1.70
C ARG A 855 26.91 -15.02 1.12
N CYS A 856 27.00 -16.07 1.93
CA CYS A 856 27.59 -17.34 1.52
C CYS A 856 26.49 -18.37 1.22
N PRO A 857 26.69 -19.25 0.21
CA PRO A 857 25.90 -20.46 0.08
C PRO A 857 26.01 -21.30 1.37
N THR A 858 24.93 -21.99 1.75
CA THR A 858 24.93 -22.89 2.93
C THR A 858 25.17 -24.33 2.49
N GLU A 859 25.56 -25.21 3.43
CA GLU A 859 25.76 -26.64 3.12
C GLU A 859 24.49 -27.31 2.60
N ASP A 860 23.33 -26.98 3.18
CA ASP A 860 22.03 -27.51 2.76
C ASP A 860 21.51 -26.90 1.46
N LYS A 861 21.96 -25.69 1.09
CA LYS A 861 21.56 -24.99 -0.13
C LYS A 861 22.78 -24.37 -0.84
N PRO A 862 23.66 -25.22 -1.41
CA PRO A 862 24.93 -24.77 -1.98
C PRO A 862 24.80 -24.24 -3.42
N PHE A 863 23.58 -24.23 -3.98
CA PHE A 863 23.34 -23.94 -5.39
C PHE A 863 22.77 -22.53 -5.60
N PHE A 864 22.99 -21.96 -6.79
CA PHE A 864 22.20 -20.82 -7.23
C PHE A 864 20.72 -21.20 -7.36
N PHE A 865 19.84 -20.32 -6.90
CA PHE A 865 18.41 -20.58 -6.94
C PHE A 865 17.82 -20.33 -8.33
N THR A 866 17.21 -21.37 -8.86
CA THR A 866 16.39 -21.40 -10.06
C THR A 866 14.94 -21.63 -9.67
N ARG A 867 14.01 -21.57 -10.63
CA ARG A 867 12.62 -21.91 -10.34
C ARG A 867 12.48 -23.34 -9.79
N ILE A 868 13.18 -24.29 -10.40
CA ILE A 868 13.06 -25.72 -10.10
C ILE A 868 13.54 -26.04 -8.68
N ASN A 869 14.70 -25.54 -8.26
CA ASN A 869 15.27 -25.85 -6.94
C ASN A 869 14.77 -24.94 -5.80
N SER A 870 13.82 -24.03 -6.09
CA SER A 870 13.18 -23.15 -5.10
C SER A 870 11.90 -23.72 -4.49
N LEU A 871 11.34 -24.80 -5.07
CA LEU A 871 10.13 -25.46 -4.57
C LEU A 871 10.44 -26.35 -3.36
N PRO A 872 9.53 -26.48 -2.36
CA PRO A 872 9.72 -27.40 -1.24
C PRO A 872 9.82 -28.84 -1.75
N SER A 873 10.83 -29.59 -1.29
CA SER A 873 10.94 -31.02 -1.57
C SER A 873 9.79 -31.77 -0.90
N VAL A 874 8.99 -32.51 -1.67
CA VAL A 874 8.07 -33.51 -1.13
C VAL A 874 8.94 -34.62 -0.52
N PRO A 875 8.78 -34.98 0.78
CA PRO A 875 9.56 -36.05 1.38
C PRO A 875 9.19 -37.36 0.71
N THR A 876 10.11 -37.92 -0.07
CA THR A 876 9.99 -39.30 -0.55
C THR A 876 10.50 -40.20 0.57
N ALA A 877 9.59 -40.89 1.26
CA ALA A 877 9.96 -41.83 2.31
C ALA A 877 10.86 -42.94 1.72
N ALA A 878 12.02 -43.16 2.34
CA ALA A 878 12.92 -44.25 2.02
C ALA A 878 12.29 -45.61 2.39
N PRO A 879 12.53 -46.69 1.62
CA PRO A 879 11.98 -48.01 1.92
C PRO A 879 12.79 -48.68 3.03
N THR A 880 12.29 -48.67 4.26
CA THR A 880 12.82 -49.54 5.33
C THR A 880 12.17 -50.92 5.24
N SER A 881 13.03 -51.92 5.10
CA SER A 881 12.77 -53.35 5.14
C SER A 881 12.30 -53.84 6.52
N GLN A 882 11.53 -54.93 6.50
CA GLN A 882 11.21 -55.90 7.56
C GLN A 882 9.83 -55.76 8.23
N ALA A 883 9.01 -56.78 8.00
CA ALA A 883 7.74 -57.06 8.65
C ALA A 883 7.87 -58.28 9.60
N PRO A 884 7.14 -58.30 10.72
CA PRO A 884 6.59 -59.53 11.29
C PRO A 884 5.03 -59.47 11.51
N PRO A 885 4.37 -60.59 11.83
CA PRO A 885 3.12 -61.07 11.20
C PRO A 885 1.79 -60.54 11.83
N PRO A 886 0.63 -60.79 11.19
CA PRO A 886 -0.60 -60.06 11.46
C PRO A 886 -1.43 -60.69 12.58
N THR A 887 -2.02 -59.85 13.43
CA THR A 887 -3.16 -60.24 14.27
C THR A 887 -4.36 -59.38 13.88
N THR A 888 -5.42 -60.06 13.48
CA THR A 888 -6.75 -59.62 13.07
C THR A 888 -7.45 -58.72 14.10
N THR A 889 -8.11 -57.63 13.64
CA THR A 889 -9.54 -57.30 13.87
C THR A 889 -9.96 -56.14 12.91
N ALA A 890 -11.24 -56.10 12.52
CA ALA A 890 -11.76 -55.59 11.24
C ALA A 890 -12.28 -54.13 11.17
N ALA A 891 -12.06 -53.51 9.99
CA ALA A 891 -12.95 -52.71 9.08
C ALA A 891 -13.75 -51.45 9.55
N PRO A 892 -14.22 -50.56 8.63
CA PRO A 892 -13.86 -50.29 7.22
C PRO A 892 -13.57 -48.80 6.88
N ALA A 893 -12.85 -48.55 5.77
CA ALA A 893 -12.72 -47.24 5.13
C ALA A 893 -13.20 -47.29 3.67
N THR A 894 -13.96 -46.27 3.26
CA THR A 894 -14.56 -46.09 1.92
C THR A 894 -13.59 -45.43 0.94
N THR A 895 -13.57 -45.96 -0.29
CA THR A 895 -12.79 -45.54 -1.44
C THR A 895 -13.41 -44.35 -2.18
N VAL A 896 -12.58 -43.37 -2.60
CA VAL A 896 -12.94 -42.38 -3.64
C VAL A 896 -11.92 -42.48 -4.77
N GLY A 897 -12.43 -42.73 -5.98
CA GLY A 897 -11.67 -42.83 -7.22
C GLY A 897 -11.42 -41.47 -7.88
N VAL A 898 -10.29 -41.38 -8.60
CA VAL A 898 -9.88 -40.25 -9.43
C VAL A 898 -10.34 -40.51 -10.88
N PRO A 899 -10.92 -39.53 -11.61
CA PRO A 899 -11.22 -39.69 -13.02
C PRO A 899 -10.10 -39.14 -13.92
N VAL A 900 -9.88 -39.87 -15.01
CA VAL A 900 -9.00 -39.57 -16.15
C VAL A 900 -9.76 -38.73 -17.19
N CYS A 901 -9.10 -37.75 -17.83
CA CYS A 901 -9.68 -36.95 -18.92
C CYS A 901 -9.30 -37.50 -20.31
N SER A 902 -10.24 -37.52 -21.26
CA SER A 902 -9.97 -37.74 -22.69
C SER A 902 -10.69 -36.75 -23.62
N GLU A 903 -9.89 -36.20 -24.54
CA GLU A 903 -10.09 -35.83 -25.96
C GLU A 903 -11.17 -34.86 -26.48
N SER A 904 -10.79 -34.27 -27.62
CA SER A 904 -11.13 -33.00 -28.30
C SER A 904 -12.42 -32.95 -29.14
N MET A 905 -13.01 -31.76 -29.28
CA MET A 905 -14.22 -31.45 -30.07
C MET A 905 -13.98 -31.24 -31.60
N PRO A 906 -14.96 -31.55 -32.48
CA PRO A 906 -14.78 -31.52 -33.93
C PRO A 906 -14.90 -30.13 -34.59
N VAL A 907 -14.17 -29.95 -35.69
CA VAL A 907 -13.89 -28.68 -36.41
C VAL A 907 -15.11 -27.99 -37.06
N TRP A 908 -16.26 -28.66 -37.21
CA TRP A 908 -17.43 -28.10 -37.90
C TRP A 908 -18.32 -27.17 -37.04
N VAL A 909 -18.07 -27.10 -35.72
CA VAL A 909 -18.86 -26.27 -34.78
C VAL A 909 -18.66 -24.77 -35.01
N ALA A 910 -17.44 -24.33 -35.32
CA ALA A 910 -17.13 -22.91 -35.53
C ALA A 910 -17.78 -22.33 -36.80
N PRO A 911 -17.77 -23.02 -37.97
CA PRO A 911 -18.51 -22.55 -39.16
C PRO A 911 -20.02 -22.43 -38.93
N ALA A 912 -20.63 -23.37 -38.19
CA ALA A 912 -22.07 -23.36 -37.92
C ALA A 912 -22.50 -22.17 -37.06
N LEU A 913 -21.68 -21.81 -36.06
CA LEU A 913 -21.90 -20.63 -35.22
C LEU A 913 -21.74 -19.32 -36.00
N GLY A 914 -20.80 -19.27 -36.95
CA GLY A 914 -20.61 -18.11 -37.83
C GLY A 914 -21.83 -17.82 -38.71
N VAL A 915 -22.43 -18.85 -39.32
CA VAL A 915 -23.64 -18.70 -40.15
C VAL A 915 -24.85 -18.28 -39.32
N ALA A 916 -25.01 -18.84 -38.12
CA ALA A 916 -26.10 -18.46 -37.21
C ALA A 916 -26.01 -16.98 -36.77
N GLY A 917 -24.80 -16.50 -36.46
CA GLY A 917 -24.57 -15.11 -36.09
C GLY A 917 -24.92 -14.12 -37.22
N LEU A 918 -24.62 -14.49 -38.47
CA LEU A 918 -24.87 -13.63 -39.63
C LEU A 918 -26.36 -13.47 -39.93
N LEU A 919 -27.15 -14.54 -39.75
CA LEU A 919 -28.61 -14.50 -39.88
C LEU A 919 -29.27 -13.65 -38.78
N ILE A 920 -28.78 -13.75 -37.54
CA ILE A 920 -29.26 -12.95 -36.42
C ILE A 920 -28.97 -11.47 -36.65
N GLY A 921 -27.76 -11.13 -37.13
CA GLY A 921 -27.38 -9.76 -37.47
C GLY A 921 -28.27 -9.13 -38.53
N TRP A 922 -28.65 -9.88 -39.57
CA TRP A 922 -29.59 -9.40 -40.59
C TRP A 922 -31.00 -9.16 -40.05
N CYS A 923 -31.52 -10.05 -39.21
CA CYS A 923 -32.83 -9.86 -38.59
C CYS A 923 -32.87 -8.62 -37.69
N VAL A 924 -31.84 -8.39 -36.88
CA VAL A 924 -31.75 -7.21 -35.99
C VAL A 924 -31.65 -5.92 -36.80
N THR A 925 -30.83 -5.93 -37.85
CA THR A 925 -30.65 -4.74 -38.72
C THR A 925 -31.95 -4.37 -39.42
N TRP A 926 -32.68 -5.35 -39.97
CA TRP A 926 -34.00 -5.12 -40.57
C TRP A 926 -35.00 -4.55 -39.54
N PHE A 927 -35.03 -5.08 -38.32
CA PHE A 927 -35.93 -4.61 -37.28
C PHE A 927 -35.68 -3.14 -36.90
N VAL A 928 -34.41 -2.76 -36.77
CA VAL A 928 -34.00 -1.37 -36.45
C VAL A 928 -34.40 -0.41 -37.57
N PHE A 929 -34.15 -0.73 -38.84
CA PHE A 929 -34.51 0.14 -39.95
C PHE A 929 -36.04 0.26 -40.11
N SER A 930 -36.78 -0.83 -39.92
CA SER A 930 -38.25 -0.82 -40.01
C SER A 930 -38.91 -0.01 -38.86
N CYS A 931 -38.33 -0.06 -37.66
CA CYS A 931 -38.75 0.78 -36.53
C CYS A 931 -38.46 2.27 -36.76
N ARG A 932 -37.31 2.59 -37.39
CA ARG A 932 -36.91 3.98 -37.69
C ARG A 932 -37.81 4.62 -38.75
N GLU A 933 -38.20 3.86 -39.76
CA GLU A 933 -39.11 4.31 -40.81
C GLU A 933 -40.55 4.53 -40.31
N ARG A 934 -41.03 3.66 -39.38
CA ARG A 934 -42.31 3.86 -38.69
C ARG A 934 -42.34 5.09 -37.78
N ARG A 935 -41.18 5.49 -37.25
CA ARG A 935 -41.05 6.68 -36.37
C ARG A 935 -41.07 7.99 -37.17
N ASN A 936 -40.52 7.98 -38.39
CA ASN A 936 -40.53 9.16 -39.27
C ASN A 936 -41.90 9.45 -39.91
N ARG A 937 -42.80 8.45 -40.00
CA ARG A 937 -44.19 8.66 -40.46
C ARG A 937 -45.14 9.28 -39.41
N LYS A 938 -44.67 9.57 -38.19
CA LYS A 938 -45.51 10.06 -37.06
C LYS A 938 -45.13 11.46 -36.54
N LYS A 939 -44.63 12.36 -37.40
CA LYS A 939 -44.53 13.80 -37.05
C LYS A 939 -45.63 14.60 -37.76
N PRO A 940 -46.56 15.25 -37.04
CA PRO A 940 -47.46 16.24 -37.62
C PRO A 940 -46.81 17.63 -37.67
N GLU A 941 -47.10 18.36 -38.76
CA GLU A 941 -46.76 19.77 -38.99
C GLU A 941 -47.42 20.70 -37.96
N ILE A 942 -46.68 21.71 -37.48
CA ILE A 942 -47.23 22.88 -36.78
C ILE A 942 -46.66 24.14 -37.42
N SER A 943 -47.59 25.08 -37.65
CA SER A 943 -47.57 26.23 -38.56
C SER A 943 -46.69 27.40 -38.16
N ILE A 944 -46.22 28.10 -39.19
CA ILE A 944 -45.54 29.39 -39.17
C ILE A 944 -46.57 30.52 -38.93
N THR A 945 -46.30 31.41 -37.97
CA THR A 945 -46.86 32.77 -37.97
C THR A 945 -45.78 33.77 -37.52
N GLU A 946 -45.41 34.67 -38.43
CA GLU A 946 -44.55 35.84 -38.21
C GLU A 946 -45.23 36.87 -37.28
N MET A 947 -44.43 37.65 -36.55
CA MET A 947 -44.43 39.12 -36.65
C MET A 947 -43.33 39.76 -35.79
N LYS A 948 -42.48 40.57 -36.47
CA LYS A 948 -41.94 41.91 -36.14
C LYS A 948 -41.32 42.11 -34.74
N GLY A 949 -40.13 42.67 -34.57
CA GLY A 949 -39.51 43.81 -35.25
C GLY A 949 -38.83 44.64 -34.14
N THR A 950 -37.64 45.13 -34.45
CA THR A 950 -36.62 45.85 -33.64
C THR A 950 -37.07 47.05 -32.81
N GLU A 951 -36.23 47.40 -31.81
CA GLU A 951 -35.68 48.74 -31.42
C GLU A 951 -35.49 48.79 -29.88
N PHE A 952 -34.39 49.20 -29.24
CA PHE A 952 -33.06 49.72 -29.60
C PHE A 952 -32.05 49.25 -28.55
#